data_AF-A0A951SJJ4-F1
#
_entry.id   AF-A0A951SJJ4-F1
#
_cell.length_a   1.000
_cell.length_b   1.000
_cell.length_c   1.000
_cell.angle_alpha   90.00
_cell.angle_beta   90.00
_cell.angle_gamma   90.00
#
_symmetry.space_group_name_H-M   'P 1'
#
loop_
_entity.id
_entity.type
_entity.pdbx_description
1 polymer ?
#
loop_
_entity_poly.entity_id
_entity_poly.type
_entity_poly.pdbx_seq_one_letter_code
_entity_poly.pdbx_strand_id
1 'polypeptide(L)'
;MRLPAYVYRRGTRYWFRRTVPAPLLFVFFRAELRCSLRTNMPAEASGRARRLAVVLDAVFAIVGEAMQAGTTLSRDTLDVLVRELMSHELERAERARACAGPRSDSAAAAAAAAERAQAEALTAALRRNDLAPIAAPLAGALARLGIAVAADSPDWRIAGREALRAQRRVHLANAERELGFYGEDDGPGGPPPAPARILPRAASSPAAEPAITPPATPAAQPAATAVPATDGTITAETLLSVAWPVFVAAKREADWKAKEQERDADKALRAFRDFVGDKPLAAITAIDAARMRSQLLRVPKLNGKGLYAGLTLAEAIAKAEALEAEQLAAVAASRAAGRLLGEDHDRARQAARVERLSLTTVNRYLSPLSTLFAWLDQERHLKLPSPFAGIPFSKRVRAKRARDQRQSFTDGELRRLFATPLWTGCASPHRRWQPGALVVKDARYWIPLLMAFASLRLEEASQLFCDDVATLDGIACLIVRGDNALRTTKSDSSARIVPVHSTLIRLGFLEHVERMRADGRTRVFPHLERDARGRLGGAVSKWFTEYRRRIGAYEKHKDAHSLRHFFDTHLHDRDVPTVRVAELMGHASPGETAGRYYKGAKLQRLREAIERLDFGLLFEERDGAWHIAREQPPDDADSRERPAHCLIERPM
;
A
#
# COMPACT_ATOMS: atom_id res chain seq x y z
N MET A 1 -38.29 -8.07 22.04
CA MET A 1 -37.36 -7.00 22.46
C MET A 1 -36.77 -6.34 21.19
N ARG A 2 -36.90 -5.03 21.01
CA ARG A 2 -36.42 -4.33 19.80
C ARG A 2 -34.92 -4.05 19.93
N LEU A 3 -34.10 -4.56 19.00
CA LEU A 3 -32.66 -4.37 19.00
C LEU A 3 -32.28 -2.92 18.62
N PRO A 4 -31.24 -2.33 19.22
CA PRO A 4 -30.78 -0.99 18.85
C PRO A 4 -30.31 -0.94 17.38
N ALA A 5 -30.50 0.21 16.70
CA ALA A 5 -30.18 0.37 15.27
C ALA A 5 -28.68 0.18 14.91
N TYR A 6 -27.79 0.24 15.91
CA TYR A 6 -26.36 -0.03 15.80
C TYR A 6 -25.98 -1.50 16.05
N VAL A 7 -26.95 -2.40 16.15
CA VAL A 7 -26.76 -3.85 16.28
C VAL A 7 -27.34 -4.56 15.06
N TYR A 8 -26.57 -5.46 14.45
CA TYR A 8 -27.02 -6.26 13.31
C TYR A 8 -26.49 -7.70 13.41
N ARG A 9 -27.20 -8.65 12.82
CA ARG A 9 -26.80 -10.06 12.80
C ARG A 9 -25.95 -10.35 11.57
N ARG A 10 -24.86 -11.11 11.75
CA ARG A 10 -24.02 -11.60 10.64
C ARG A 10 -23.65 -13.05 10.92
N GLY A 11 -24.28 -13.97 10.16
CA GLY A 11 -24.22 -15.40 10.43
C GLY A 11 -24.92 -15.75 11.76
N THR A 12 -24.26 -16.54 12.60
CA THR A 12 -24.80 -16.97 13.90
C THR A 12 -24.62 -15.96 15.03
N ARG A 13 -23.87 -14.86 14.81
CA ARG A 13 -23.50 -13.90 15.88
C ARG A 13 -24.02 -12.50 15.61
N TYR A 14 -24.26 -11.75 16.69
CA TYR A 14 -24.58 -10.32 16.63
C TYR A 14 -23.33 -9.45 16.57
N TRP A 15 -23.43 -8.33 15.87
CA TRP A 15 -22.36 -7.37 15.61
C TRP A 15 -22.82 -5.95 15.92
N PHE A 16 -21.88 -5.12 16.34
CA PHE A 16 -22.05 -3.70 16.59
C PHE A 16 -21.50 -2.88 15.43
N ARG A 17 -22.14 -1.75 15.13
CA ARG A 17 -21.72 -0.76 14.13
C ARG A 17 -22.01 0.66 14.63
N ARG A 18 -20.98 1.52 14.68
CA ARG A 18 -21.12 2.95 14.99
C ARG A 18 -20.49 3.79 13.88
N THR A 19 -21.22 4.79 13.39
CA THR A 19 -20.69 5.78 12.44
C THR A 19 -19.75 6.73 13.16
N VAL A 20 -18.59 7.00 12.57
CA VAL A 20 -17.65 7.99 13.08
C VAL A 20 -18.08 9.39 12.59
N PRO A 21 -18.23 10.39 13.48
CA PRO A 21 -18.56 11.76 13.07
C PRO A 21 -17.57 12.31 12.03
N ALA A 22 -18.08 13.07 11.06
CA ALA A 22 -17.29 13.54 9.92
C ALA A 22 -16.00 14.29 10.30
N PRO A 23 -16.01 15.18 11.31
CA PRO A 23 -14.79 15.83 11.77
C PRO A 23 -13.75 14.85 12.28
N LEU A 24 -14.13 13.68 12.80
CA LEU A 24 -13.23 12.72 13.45
C LEU A 24 -12.69 11.62 12.51
N LEU A 25 -13.09 11.65 11.24
CA LEU A 25 -12.72 10.63 10.26
C LEU A 25 -11.22 10.55 10.00
N PHE A 26 -10.51 11.67 10.12
CA PHE A 26 -9.05 11.73 9.98
C PHE A 26 -8.28 11.19 11.21
N VAL A 27 -8.96 10.95 12.34
CA VAL A 27 -8.37 10.31 13.54
C VAL A 27 -8.68 8.82 13.58
N PHE A 28 -9.91 8.41 13.28
CA PHE A 28 -10.31 6.99 13.34
C PHE A 28 -10.13 6.25 12.00
N PHE A 29 -9.81 6.99 10.93
CA PHE A 29 -9.47 6.49 9.59
C PHE A 29 -10.51 5.53 8.97
N ARG A 30 -11.74 5.50 9.49
CA ARG A 30 -12.85 4.65 9.05
C ARG A 30 -14.18 5.39 9.24
N ALA A 31 -15.07 5.29 8.26
CA ALA A 31 -16.41 5.86 8.34
C ALA A 31 -17.32 5.16 9.37
N GLU A 32 -17.02 3.89 9.66
CA GLU A 32 -17.76 3.11 10.65
C GLU A 32 -16.81 2.19 11.43
N LEU A 33 -17.05 2.10 12.73
CA LEU A 33 -16.43 1.12 13.62
C LEU A 33 -17.37 -0.07 13.74
N ARG A 34 -16.85 -1.27 13.47
CA ARG A 34 -17.62 -2.53 13.52
C ARG A 34 -16.87 -3.58 14.34
N CYS A 35 -17.57 -4.27 15.23
CA CYS A 35 -17.01 -5.40 15.98
C CYS A 35 -18.07 -6.46 16.30
N SER A 36 -17.63 -7.70 16.48
CA SER A 36 -18.50 -8.79 16.91
C SER A 36 -18.84 -8.61 18.38
N LEU A 37 -20.13 -8.78 18.74
CA LEU A 37 -20.57 -8.79 20.13
C LEU A 37 -20.36 -10.14 20.80
N ARG A 38 -19.81 -11.13 20.08
CA ARG A 38 -19.47 -12.48 20.55
C ARG A 38 -20.61 -13.18 21.30
N THR A 39 -21.84 -13.02 20.81
CA THR A 39 -23.02 -13.71 21.34
C THR A 39 -24.03 -13.91 20.21
N ASN A 40 -24.80 -14.99 20.28
CA ASN A 40 -25.97 -15.28 19.45
C ASN A 40 -27.29 -14.94 20.16
N MET A 41 -27.24 -14.47 21.42
CA MET A 41 -28.40 -14.12 22.22
C MET A 41 -28.76 -12.63 22.07
N PRO A 42 -30.00 -12.29 21.68
CA PRO A 42 -30.40 -10.90 21.43
C PRO A 42 -30.30 -9.96 22.65
N ALA A 43 -30.68 -10.45 23.85
CA ALA A 43 -30.67 -9.65 25.07
C ALA A 43 -29.24 -9.27 25.50
N GLU A 44 -28.31 -10.23 25.46
CA GLU A 44 -26.89 -9.98 25.73
C GLU A 44 -26.25 -9.06 24.69
N ALA A 45 -26.58 -9.25 23.41
CA ALA A 45 -26.10 -8.40 22.33
C ALA A 45 -26.51 -6.94 22.55
N SER A 46 -27.78 -6.71 22.92
CA SER A 46 -28.28 -5.37 23.24
C SER A 46 -27.55 -4.76 24.46
N GLY A 47 -27.30 -5.53 25.51
CA GLY A 47 -26.56 -5.07 26.69
C GLY A 47 -25.10 -4.70 26.41
N ARG A 48 -24.38 -5.54 25.64
CA ARG A 48 -22.98 -5.28 25.23
C ARG A 48 -22.89 -4.08 24.29
N ALA A 49 -23.82 -3.96 23.35
CA ALA A 49 -23.84 -2.86 22.39
C ALA A 49 -24.10 -1.48 23.02
N ARG A 50 -24.99 -1.39 24.02
CA ARG A 50 -25.26 -0.12 24.73
C ARG A 50 -24.03 0.38 25.49
N ARG A 51 -23.32 -0.52 26.19
CA ARG A 51 -22.07 -0.17 26.88
C ARG A 51 -21.01 0.33 25.90
N LEU A 52 -20.87 -0.33 24.75
CA LEU A 52 -19.92 0.07 23.72
C LEU A 52 -20.28 1.42 23.07
N ALA A 53 -21.58 1.69 22.88
CA ALA A 53 -22.06 2.97 22.35
C ALA A 53 -21.69 4.15 23.28
N VAL A 54 -21.97 4.02 24.58
CA VAL A 54 -21.65 5.07 25.57
C VAL A 54 -20.15 5.38 25.60
N VAL A 55 -19.30 4.33 25.54
CA VAL A 55 -17.84 4.51 25.50
C VAL A 55 -17.39 5.21 24.23
N LEU A 56 -17.97 4.85 23.07
CA LEU A 56 -17.60 5.47 21.80
C LEU A 56 -18.07 6.92 21.68
N ASP A 57 -19.23 7.25 22.25
CA ASP A 57 -19.75 8.62 22.23
C ASP A 57 -18.90 9.55 23.11
N ALA A 58 -18.47 9.08 24.29
CA ALA A 58 -17.51 9.81 25.12
C ALA A 58 -16.15 9.99 24.42
N VAL A 59 -15.69 8.97 23.71
CA VAL A 59 -14.46 9.03 22.89
C VAL A 59 -14.59 10.05 21.75
N PHE A 60 -15.73 10.12 21.07
CA PHE A 60 -15.91 11.08 19.99
C PHE A 60 -16.00 12.53 20.50
N ALA A 61 -16.65 12.77 21.63
CA ALA A 61 -16.72 14.09 22.25
C ALA A 61 -15.32 14.61 22.63
N ILE A 62 -14.53 13.77 23.33
CA ILE A 62 -13.17 14.13 23.77
C ILE A 62 -12.25 14.43 22.56
N VAL A 63 -12.32 13.62 21.50
CA VAL A 63 -11.49 13.84 20.30
C VAL A 63 -11.97 15.08 19.52
N GLY A 64 -13.27 15.37 19.49
CA GLY A 64 -13.81 16.56 18.85
C GLY A 64 -13.41 17.86 19.55
N GLU A 65 -13.46 17.89 20.88
CA GLU A 65 -13.08 19.04 21.69
C GLU A 65 -11.55 19.29 21.63
N ALA A 66 -10.76 18.22 21.66
CA ALA A 66 -9.30 18.29 21.54
C ALA A 66 -8.83 18.86 20.19
N MET A 67 -9.56 18.60 19.11
CA MET A 67 -9.26 19.17 17.80
C MET A 67 -9.53 20.66 17.68
N GLN A 68 -10.52 21.16 18.42
CA GLN A 68 -10.86 22.58 18.44
C GLN A 68 -9.89 23.40 19.30
N ALA A 69 -9.19 22.76 20.24
CA ALA A 69 -8.35 23.42 21.24
C ALA A 69 -6.82 23.34 21.01
N GLY A 70 -6.34 22.63 19.98
CA GLY A 70 -4.97 22.80 19.48
C GLY A 70 -3.79 22.14 20.23
N THR A 71 -3.99 21.40 21.34
CA THR A 71 -2.91 20.59 21.97
C THR A 71 -3.43 19.60 23.03
N THR A 72 -2.90 18.36 23.06
CA THR A 72 -2.56 17.47 24.22
C THR A 72 -2.30 16.00 23.82
N LEU A 73 -1.67 15.21 24.72
CA LEU A 73 -1.04 13.89 24.48
C LEU A 73 -1.91 12.91 23.65
N SER A 74 -1.35 12.40 22.55
CA SER A 74 -2.08 11.58 21.57
C SER A 74 -2.54 10.23 22.17
N ARG A 75 -3.68 9.72 21.72
CA ARG A 75 -4.20 8.41 22.14
C ARG A 75 -3.27 7.24 21.81
N ASP A 76 -2.46 7.37 20.76
CA ASP A 76 -1.43 6.37 20.42
C ASP A 76 -0.34 6.31 21.50
N THR A 77 0.01 7.46 22.08
CA THR A 77 0.94 7.56 23.21
C THR A 77 0.34 6.99 24.49
N LEU A 78 -0.95 7.23 24.75
CA LEU A 78 -1.67 6.61 25.87
C LEU A 78 -1.82 5.10 25.70
N ASP A 79 -2.07 4.60 24.48
CA ASP A 79 -2.19 3.18 24.19
C ASP A 79 -0.83 2.45 24.29
N VAL A 80 0.29 3.10 23.97
CA VAL A 80 1.64 2.57 24.21
C VAL A 80 1.95 2.54 25.70
N LEU A 81 1.63 3.60 26.44
CA LEU A 81 1.80 3.67 27.89
C LEU A 81 0.99 2.62 28.65
N VAL A 82 -0.28 2.42 28.26
CA VAL A 82 -1.15 1.39 28.84
C VAL A 82 -0.61 -0.01 28.53
N ARG A 83 -0.11 -0.27 27.31
CA ARG A 83 0.47 -1.58 26.95
C ARG A 83 1.76 -1.86 27.72
N GLU A 84 2.66 -0.90 27.82
CA GLU A 84 3.94 -1.06 28.52
C GLU A 84 3.75 -1.33 30.01
N LEU A 85 2.82 -0.62 30.66
CA LEU A 85 2.48 -0.84 32.06
C LEU A 85 1.87 -2.24 32.28
N MET A 86 0.97 -2.67 31.39
CA MET A 86 0.34 -4.00 31.49
C MET A 86 1.33 -5.15 31.26
N SER A 87 2.19 -5.05 30.24
CA SER A 87 3.17 -6.10 29.93
C SER A 87 4.21 -6.26 31.04
N HIS A 88 4.76 -5.15 31.56
CA HIS A 88 5.79 -5.20 32.60
C HIS A 88 5.30 -5.84 33.90
N GLU A 89 4.11 -5.46 34.37
CA GLU A 89 3.56 -5.97 35.64
C GLU A 89 3.10 -7.43 35.54
N LEU A 90 2.52 -7.83 34.40
CA LEU A 90 2.15 -9.23 34.17
C LEU A 90 3.39 -10.13 34.06
N GLU A 91 4.44 -9.70 33.35
CA GLU A 91 5.70 -10.45 33.27
C GLU A 91 6.41 -10.57 34.61
N ARG A 92 6.40 -9.51 35.43
CA ARG A 92 6.99 -9.53 36.77
C ARG A 92 6.26 -10.53 37.68
N ALA A 93 4.93 -10.51 37.67
CA ALA A 93 4.11 -11.46 38.43
C ALA A 93 4.31 -12.90 37.94
N GLU A 94 4.40 -13.11 36.63
CA GLU A 94 4.62 -14.44 36.05
C GLU A 94 6.02 -14.99 36.38
N ARG A 95 7.06 -14.16 36.32
CA ARG A 95 8.41 -14.55 36.73
C ARG A 95 8.48 -14.88 38.21
N ALA A 96 7.78 -14.13 39.06
CA ALA A 96 7.69 -14.43 40.49
C ALA A 96 7.00 -15.78 40.74
N ARG A 97 5.91 -16.09 40.01
CA ARG A 97 5.24 -17.39 40.05
C ARG A 97 6.12 -18.53 39.53
N ALA A 98 6.80 -18.33 38.40
CA ALA A 98 7.68 -19.32 37.79
C ALA A 98 8.91 -19.66 38.66
N CYS A 99 9.38 -18.70 39.46
CA CYS A 99 10.50 -18.88 40.39
C CYS A 99 10.05 -19.32 41.80
N ALA A 100 8.74 -19.34 42.10
CA ALA A 100 8.22 -19.76 43.40
C ALA A 100 8.14 -21.30 43.50
N GLY A 101 8.42 -21.83 44.69
CA GLY A 101 8.24 -23.25 44.98
C GLY A 101 6.75 -23.66 45.03
N PRO A 102 6.46 -24.97 45.12
CA PRO A 102 5.09 -25.47 45.26
C PRO A 102 4.38 -24.82 46.46
N ARG A 103 3.09 -24.54 46.29
CA ARG A 103 2.24 -23.89 47.30
C ARG A 103 0.91 -24.62 47.45
N SER A 104 0.25 -24.44 48.59
CA SER A 104 -1.09 -25.00 48.84
C SER A 104 -2.19 -24.23 48.11
N ASP A 105 -3.33 -24.88 47.86
CA ASP A 105 -4.52 -24.24 47.28
C ASP A 105 -5.02 -23.07 48.14
N SER A 106 -4.90 -23.18 49.47
CA SER A 106 -5.23 -22.09 50.39
C SER A 106 -4.30 -20.88 50.22
N ALA A 107 -3.01 -21.11 49.96
CA ALA A 107 -2.05 -20.02 49.70
C ALA A 107 -2.32 -19.38 48.33
N ALA A 108 -2.71 -20.17 47.32
CA ALA A 108 -3.13 -19.68 46.02
C ALA A 108 -4.41 -18.83 46.08
N ALA A 109 -5.41 -19.29 46.84
CA ALA A 109 -6.64 -18.55 47.07
C ALA A 109 -6.41 -17.23 47.83
N ALA A 110 -5.51 -17.23 48.82
CA ALA A 110 -5.14 -16.03 49.57
C ALA A 110 -4.43 -15.00 48.68
N ALA A 111 -3.52 -15.44 47.80
CA ALA A 111 -2.86 -14.56 46.83
C ALA A 111 -3.85 -13.97 45.82
N ALA A 112 -4.78 -14.79 45.30
CA ALA A 112 -5.85 -14.32 44.42
C ALA A 112 -6.77 -13.29 45.11
N ALA A 113 -7.08 -13.49 46.39
CA ALA A 113 -7.87 -12.55 47.18
C ALA A 113 -7.14 -11.22 47.41
N ALA A 114 -5.83 -11.24 47.66
CA ALA A 114 -5.01 -10.04 47.78
C ALA A 114 -4.96 -9.22 46.48
N GLU A 115 -4.83 -9.89 45.33
CA GLU A 115 -4.89 -9.24 44.00
C GLU A 115 -6.26 -8.60 43.74
N ARG A 116 -7.36 -9.26 44.14
CA ARG A 116 -8.72 -8.68 44.05
C ARG A 116 -8.88 -7.45 44.95
N ALA A 117 -8.37 -7.49 46.18
CA ALA A 117 -8.39 -6.36 47.09
C ALA A 117 -7.65 -5.13 46.52
N GLN A 118 -6.51 -5.35 45.86
CA GLN A 118 -5.79 -4.29 45.14
C GLN A 118 -6.61 -3.71 43.97
N ALA A 119 -7.29 -4.55 43.20
CA ALA A 119 -8.20 -4.08 42.14
C ALA A 119 -9.37 -3.25 42.68
N GLU A 120 -9.90 -3.60 43.86
CA GLU A 120 -10.94 -2.84 44.55
C GLU A 120 -10.44 -1.49 45.07
N ALA A 121 -9.23 -1.45 45.65
CA ALA A 121 -8.58 -0.21 46.06
C ALA A 121 -8.38 0.75 44.87
N LEU A 122 -7.91 0.25 43.72
CA LEU A 122 -7.78 1.05 42.49
C LEU A 122 -9.15 1.49 41.94
N THR A 123 -10.20 0.72 42.18
CA THR A 123 -11.58 1.11 41.86
C THR A 123 -12.04 2.27 42.73
N ALA A 124 -11.74 2.24 44.03
CA ALA A 124 -12.02 3.36 44.94
C ALA A 124 -11.21 4.62 44.55
N ALA A 125 -9.95 4.47 44.17
CA ALA A 125 -9.11 5.57 43.68
C ALA A 125 -9.69 6.21 42.41
N LEU A 126 -10.13 5.39 41.43
CA LEU A 126 -10.84 5.87 40.23
C LEU A 126 -12.13 6.63 40.56
N ARG A 127 -12.87 6.21 41.59
CA ARG A 127 -14.10 6.90 42.04
C ARG A 127 -13.80 8.27 42.62
N ARG A 128 -12.73 8.40 43.40
CA ARG A 128 -12.30 9.66 44.03
C ARG A 128 -11.44 10.54 43.12
N ASN A 129 -11.13 10.07 41.91
CA ASN A 129 -10.18 10.69 41.01
C ASN A 129 -8.79 10.91 41.66
N ASP A 130 -8.42 9.97 42.54
CA ASP A 130 -7.19 9.98 43.32
C ASP A 130 -6.09 9.24 42.54
N LEU A 131 -5.07 9.97 42.09
CA LEU A 131 -3.97 9.44 41.27
C LEU A 131 -2.76 9.00 42.10
N ALA A 132 -2.78 9.20 43.42
CA ALA A 132 -1.65 8.84 44.28
C ALA A 132 -1.20 7.37 44.12
N PRO A 133 -2.11 6.38 44.00
CA PRO A 133 -1.71 4.98 43.85
C PRO A 133 -0.97 4.65 42.56
N ILE A 134 -1.06 5.50 41.53
CA ILE A 134 -0.46 5.26 40.21
C ILE A 134 0.68 6.20 39.87
N ALA A 135 0.97 7.20 40.71
CA ALA A 135 1.95 8.24 40.42
C ALA A 135 3.36 7.68 40.12
N ALA A 136 3.86 6.77 40.96
CA ALA A 136 5.19 6.17 40.76
C ALA A 136 5.25 5.19 39.58
N PRO A 137 4.30 4.24 39.41
CA PRO A 137 4.26 3.37 38.22
C PRO A 137 4.12 4.16 36.90
N LEU A 138 3.30 5.22 36.90
CA LEU A 138 3.11 6.08 35.74
C LEU A 138 4.37 6.87 35.40
N ALA A 139 5.04 7.48 36.39
CA ALA A 139 6.33 8.15 36.20
C ALA A 139 7.37 7.19 35.63
N GLY A 140 7.46 5.98 36.18
CA GLY A 140 8.40 4.96 35.70
C GLY A 140 8.12 4.52 34.27
N ALA A 141 6.85 4.35 33.89
CA ALA A 141 6.46 4.02 32.52
C ALA A 141 6.76 5.17 31.53
N LEU A 142 6.44 6.41 31.90
CA LEU A 142 6.74 7.60 31.10
C LEU A 142 8.25 7.79 30.88
N ALA A 143 9.05 7.56 31.93
CA ALA A 143 10.51 7.64 31.85
C ALA A 143 11.11 6.58 30.90
N ARG A 144 10.62 5.33 30.93
CA ARG A 144 11.05 4.27 29.99
C ARG A 144 10.70 4.59 28.55
N LEU A 145 9.63 5.36 28.33
CA LEU A 145 9.19 5.80 27.01
C LEU A 145 9.86 7.13 26.58
N GLY A 146 10.68 7.75 27.43
CA GLY A 146 11.31 9.04 27.15
C GLY A 146 10.34 10.23 27.08
N ILE A 147 9.19 10.13 27.76
CA ILE A 147 8.13 11.15 27.72
C ILE A 147 8.16 11.95 29.02
N ALA A 148 8.39 13.26 28.93
CA ALA A 148 8.31 14.16 30.08
C ALA A 148 6.90 14.76 30.20
N VAL A 149 6.24 14.55 31.35
CA VAL A 149 4.92 15.11 31.66
C VAL A 149 4.96 15.70 33.07
N ALA A 150 4.62 16.98 33.21
CA ALA A 150 4.57 17.63 34.52
C ALA A 150 3.43 17.08 35.37
N ALA A 151 3.68 16.81 36.66
CA ALA A 151 2.75 16.11 37.55
C ALA A 151 1.43 16.87 37.86
N ASP A 152 1.44 18.18 37.65
CA ASP A 152 0.30 19.09 37.81
C ASP A 152 -0.44 19.36 36.48
N SER A 153 0.05 18.82 35.36
CA SER A 153 -0.53 19.04 34.04
C SER A 153 -1.86 18.31 33.83
N PRO A 154 -2.74 18.81 32.94
CA PRO A 154 -3.92 18.06 32.48
C PRO A 154 -3.55 16.69 31.89
N ASP A 155 -2.42 16.61 31.20
CA ASP A 155 -1.89 15.38 30.59
C ASP A 155 -1.55 14.30 31.63
N TRP A 156 -0.95 14.69 32.75
CA TRP A 156 -0.68 13.78 33.87
C TRP A 156 -1.99 13.22 34.46
N ARG A 157 -3.02 14.07 34.56
CA ARG A 157 -4.33 13.63 35.09
C ARG A 157 -5.01 12.63 34.15
N ILE A 158 -4.92 12.85 32.85
CA ILE A 158 -5.47 11.96 31.81
C ILE A 158 -4.72 10.63 31.78
N ALA A 159 -3.39 10.67 31.71
CA ALA A 159 -2.54 9.48 31.72
C ALA A 159 -2.70 8.69 33.02
N GLY A 160 -2.82 9.38 34.16
CA GLY A 160 -3.03 8.76 35.46
C GLY A 160 -4.35 8.00 35.57
N ARG A 161 -5.46 8.56 35.05
CA ARG A 161 -6.74 7.83 35.02
C ARG A 161 -6.69 6.60 34.12
N GLU A 162 -6.03 6.66 32.98
CA GLU A 162 -5.89 5.50 32.10
C GLU A 162 -4.95 4.44 32.70
N ALA A 163 -3.88 4.86 33.36
CA ALA A 163 -2.98 3.96 34.08
C ALA A 163 -3.69 3.26 35.26
N LEU A 164 -4.53 3.96 36.03
CA LEU A 164 -5.37 3.33 37.07
C LEU A 164 -6.32 2.27 36.47
N ARG A 165 -6.92 2.55 35.31
CA ARG A 165 -7.79 1.59 34.60
C ARG A 165 -7.01 0.37 34.11
N ALA A 166 -5.78 0.57 33.63
CA ALA A 166 -4.90 -0.49 33.15
C ALA A 166 -4.41 -1.38 34.30
N GLN A 167 -3.89 -0.77 35.38
CA GLN A 167 -3.40 -1.48 36.57
C GLN A 167 -4.51 -2.31 37.22
N ARG A 168 -5.75 -1.80 37.27
CA ARG A 168 -6.90 -2.59 37.73
C ARG A 168 -7.10 -3.88 36.91
N ARG A 169 -6.94 -3.81 35.58
CA ARG A 169 -7.07 -5.00 34.70
C ARG A 169 -5.95 -6.01 34.95
N VAL A 170 -4.74 -5.54 35.24
CA VAL A 170 -3.59 -6.40 35.59
C VAL A 170 -3.87 -7.17 36.87
N HIS A 171 -4.30 -6.50 37.94
CA HIS A 171 -4.62 -7.17 39.22
C HIS A 171 -5.77 -8.19 39.07
N LEU A 172 -6.78 -7.89 38.26
CA LEU A 172 -7.84 -8.86 37.96
C LEU A 172 -7.32 -10.09 37.18
N ALA A 173 -6.46 -9.88 36.18
CA ALA A 173 -5.85 -10.98 35.43
C ALA A 173 -4.89 -11.81 36.30
N ASN A 174 -4.12 -11.17 37.18
CA ASN A 174 -3.27 -11.87 38.13
C ASN A 174 -4.10 -12.71 39.11
N ALA A 175 -5.23 -12.20 39.62
CA ALA A 175 -6.11 -12.98 40.49
C ALA A 175 -6.66 -14.26 39.83
N GLU A 176 -6.89 -14.25 38.52
CA GLU A 176 -7.29 -15.45 37.76
C GLU A 176 -6.12 -16.43 37.60
N ARG A 177 -4.92 -15.92 37.29
CA ARG A 177 -3.70 -16.73 37.14
C ARG A 177 -3.23 -17.35 38.45
N GLU A 178 -3.43 -16.67 39.58
CA GLU A 178 -3.18 -17.23 40.92
C GLU A 178 -4.02 -18.50 41.16
N LEU A 179 -5.18 -18.62 40.51
CA LEU A 179 -6.05 -19.79 40.59
C LEU A 179 -5.82 -20.80 39.44
N GLY A 180 -4.78 -20.59 38.62
CA GLY A 180 -4.43 -21.47 37.52
C GLY A 180 -5.25 -21.27 36.23
N PHE A 181 -6.04 -20.20 36.12
CA PHE A 181 -6.81 -19.91 34.91
C PHE A 181 -6.00 -19.04 33.93
N TYR A 182 -5.72 -19.60 32.75
CA TYR A 182 -5.07 -18.95 31.62
C TYR A 182 -5.99 -19.03 30.39
N GLY A 183 -6.08 -17.96 29.58
CA GLY A 183 -6.96 -17.92 28.40
C GLY A 183 -6.40 -18.71 27.20
N GLU A 184 -7.25 -19.03 26.20
CA GLU A 184 -6.87 -19.80 24.99
C GLU A 184 -5.75 -19.14 24.13
N ASP A 185 -5.51 -17.84 24.30
CA ASP A 185 -4.43 -17.10 23.61
C ASP A 185 -3.07 -17.15 24.37
N ASP A 186 -3.01 -17.78 25.56
CA ASP A 186 -1.83 -17.81 26.45
C ASP A 186 -1.12 -19.19 26.49
N GLY A 187 -1.41 -20.11 25.55
CA GLY A 187 -0.82 -21.46 25.49
C GLY A 187 0.53 -21.57 24.77
N PRO A 188 1.26 -22.70 24.91
CA PRO A 188 2.69 -22.88 24.56
C PRO A 188 3.03 -22.93 23.04
N GLY A 189 2.24 -22.26 22.20
CA GLY A 189 2.46 -22.17 20.74
C GLY A 189 2.22 -20.78 20.14
N GLY A 190 1.89 -19.75 20.94
CA GLY A 190 1.90 -18.36 20.49
C GLY A 190 3.32 -17.77 20.59
N PRO A 191 3.77 -16.93 19.64
CA PRO A 191 5.06 -16.27 19.80
C PRO A 191 5.00 -15.38 21.04
N PRO A 192 5.94 -15.50 21.99
CA PRO A 192 5.98 -14.60 23.13
C PRO A 192 6.08 -13.16 22.60
N PRO A 193 5.43 -12.17 23.25
CA PRO A 193 5.80 -10.78 23.00
C PRO A 193 7.30 -10.67 23.27
N ALA A 194 8.05 -10.21 22.27
CA ALA A 194 9.50 -10.15 22.34
C ALA A 194 9.89 -9.32 23.57
N PRO A 195 10.74 -9.84 24.48
CA PRO A 195 11.24 -9.04 25.58
C PRO A 195 11.99 -7.85 24.99
N ALA A 196 11.64 -6.64 25.43
CA ALA A 196 12.55 -5.51 25.28
C ALA A 196 13.86 -5.93 25.97
N ARG A 197 14.95 -6.00 25.20
CA ARG A 197 16.29 -6.25 25.72
C ARG A 197 16.65 -5.12 26.68
N ILE A 198 16.36 -5.31 27.96
CA ILE A 198 16.97 -4.55 29.04
C ILE A 198 18.27 -5.28 29.36
N LEU A 199 19.39 -4.72 28.91
CA LEU A 199 20.70 -5.13 29.43
C LEU A 199 20.72 -4.80 30.93
N PRO A 200 21.23 -5.70 31.80
CA PRO A 200 21.34 -5.39 33.22
C PRO A 200 22.37 -4.28 33.41
N ARG A 201 21.94 -3.12 33.93
CA ARG A 201 22.87 -2.14 34.47
C ARG A 201 23.32 -2.68 35.83
N ALA A 202 24.61 -2.99 35.92
CA ALA A 202 25.26 -3.34 37.18
C ALA A 202 24.95 -2.28 38.24
N ALA A 203 24.67 -2.75 39.45
CA ALA A 203 24.46 -1.90 40.61
C ALA A 203 25.76 -1.16 40.97
N SER A 204 25.67 0.15 41.14
CA SER A 204 26.57 0.91 42.01
C SER A 204 25.75 1.82 42.91
N SER A 205 26.11 1.79 44.19
CA SER A 205 25.53 2.53 45.31
C SER A 205 25.93 4.02 45.30
N PRO A 206 25.37 4.86 46.20
CA PRO A 206 24.99 6.24 45.91
C PRO A 206 26.10 7.25 46.22
N ALA A 207 26.08 8.39 45.53
CA ALA A 207 26.80 9.58 45.97
C ALA A 207 26.05 10.87 45.60
N ALA A 208 25.73 11.62 46.68
CA ALA A 208 25.57 13.06 46.83
C ALA A 208 24.59 13.84 45.93
N GLU A 209 23.56 14.40 46.57
CA GLU A 209 22.86 15.62 46.13
C GLU A 209 23.84 16.79 45.92
N PRO A 210 23.51 17.72 45.01
CA PRO A 210 23.39 19.08 45.52
C PRO A 210 22.20 19.89 44.98
N ALA A 211 21.62 20.63 45.93
CA ALA A 211 21.09 21.99 45.87
C ALA A 211 20.27 22.44 44.64
N ILE A 212 18.99 22.64 44.91
CA ILE A 212 18.02 23.38 44.09
C ILE A 212 18.34 24.89 44.14
N THR A 213 18.48 25.52 42.98
CA THR A 213 18.29 26.97 42.81
C THR A 213 17.04 27.25 41.95
N PRO A 214 16.25 28.30 42.28
CA PRO A 214 14.96 28.57 41.63
C PRO A 214 15.13 29.18 40.21
N PRO A 215 14.06 29.15 39.38
CA PRO A 215 14.17 29.42 37.94
C PRO A 215 14.21 30.92 37.64
N ALA A 216 15.00 31.29 36.62
CA ALA A 216 14.95 32.61 36.01
C ALA A 216 13.97 32.62 34.80
N THR A 217 13.17 33.68 34.75
CA THR A 217 12.19 34.10 33.72
C THR A 217 12.74 34.03 32.27
N PRO A 218 11.91 33.72 31.26
CA PRO A 218 12.38 33.43 29.91
C PRO A 218 12.78 34.70 29.15
N ALA A 219 14.04 34.78 28.73
CA ALA A 219 14.49 35.71 27.70
C ALA A 219 14.22 35.14 26.30
N ALA A 220 13.80 36.01 25.39
CA ALA A 220 13.43 35.73 24.02
C ALA A 220 14.48 34.89 23.26
N GLN A 221 14.02 33.86 22.53
CA GLN A 221 14.84 33.09 21.59
C GLN A 221 15.30 34.00 20.44
N PRO A 222 16.61 34.16 20.18
CA PRO A 222 17.08 34.65 18.90
C PRO A 222 16.91 33.54 17.86
N ALA A 223 16.53 33.95 16.65
CA ALA A 223 16.45 33.09 15.48
C ALA A 223 17.78 32.34 15.28
N ALA A 224 17.74 31.00 15.33
CA ALA A 224 18.90 30.16 15.11
C ALA A 224 19.30 30.21 13.62
N THR A 225 20.43 30.85 13.34
CA THR A 225 21.15 30.74 12.07
C THR A 225 21.82 29.37 12.00
N ALA A 226 21.43 28.56 11.02
CA ALA A 226 22.05 27.27 10.73
C ALA A 226 23.47 27.47 10.19
N VAL A 227 24.43 26.71 10.73
CA VAL A 227 25.79 26.62 10.21
C VAL A 227 25.77 25.77 8.94
N PRO A 228 26.31 26.22 7.80
CA PRO A 228 26.42 25.38 6.61
C PRO A 228 27.50 24.31 6.83
N ALA A 229 27.13 23.04 6.65
CA ALA A 229 28.07 21.92 6.72
C ALA A 229 28.98 21.92 5.50
N THR A 230 30.27 22.21 5.68
CA THR A 230 31.26 22.28 4.60
C THR A 230 31.94 20.95 4.24
N ASP A 231 31.83 19.90 5.06
CA ASP A 231 32.62 18.66 4.86
C ASP A 231 31.81 17.35 4.73
N GLY A 232 30.51 17.41 4.41
CA GLY A 232 29.69 16.20 4.24
C GLY A 232 29.39 15.42 5.53
N THR A 233 29.89 15.89 6.68
CA THR A 233 29.58 15.36 8.01
C THR A 233 28.14 15.68 8.38
N ILE A 234 27.30 14.64 8.49
CA ILE A 234 25.91 14.75 8.93
C ILE A 234 25.86 14.60 10.45
N THR A 235 25.26 15.56 11.13
CA THR A 235 25.03 15.56 12.58
C THR A 235 23.54 15.54 12.90
N ALA A 236 23.20 15.36 14.18
CA ALA A 236 21.83 15.38 14.69
C ALA A 236 21.09 16.69 14.36
N GLU A 237 21.81 17.82 14.33
CA GLU A 237 21.29 19.16 14.05
C GLU A 237 21.24 19.51 12.56
N THR A 238 21.77 18.63 11.69
CA THR A 238 21.73 18.85 10.24
C THR A 238 20.29 18.84 9.76
N LEU A 239 19.90 19.83 8.94
CA LEU A 239 18.57 19.87 8.33
C LEU A 239 18.35 18.67 7.40
N LEU A 240 17.11 18.18 7.35
CA LEU A 240 16.73 17.08 6.46
C LEU A 240 17.11 17.38 5.00
N SER A 241 16.85 18.60 4.51
CA SER A 241 17.17 19.00 3.14
C SER A 241 18.67 19.01 2.83
N VAL A 242 19.53 19.19 3.84
CA VAL A 242 21.00 19.19 3.71
C VAL A 242 21.56 17.77 3.78
N ALA A 243 21.01 16.93 4.66
CA ALA A 243 21.37 15.52 4.74
C ALA A 243 20.91 14.71 3.51
N TRP A 244 19.83 15.13 2.87
CA TRP A 244 19.17 14.35 1.81
C TRP A 244 20.04 14.08 0.56
N PRO A 245 20.73 15.07 -0.04
CA PRO A 245 21.55 14.84 -1.22
C PRO A 245 22.72 13.88 -0.94
N VAL A 246 23.32 13.96 0.26
CA VAL A 246 24.39 13.05 0.69
C VAL A 246 23.87 11.62 0.81
N PHE A 247 22.68 11.45 1.40
CA PHE A 247 22.01 10.15 1.46
C PHE A 247 21.70 9.58 0.06
N VAL A 248 21.15 10.41 -0.84
CA VAL A 248 20.83 9.98 -2.21
C VAL A 248 22.10 9.59 -2.98
N ALA A 249 23.20 10.34 -2.83
CA ALA A 249 24.49 10.02 -3.42
C ALA A 249 25.03 8.67 -2.90
N ALA A 250 25.03 8.47 -1.58
CA ALA A 250 25.45 7.19 -0.99
C ALA A 250 24.61 6.00 -1.48
N LYS A 251 23.29 6.19 -1.64
CA LYS A 251 22.43 5.12 -2.17
C LYS A 251 22.61 4.86 -3.66
N ARG A 252 22.97 5.87 -4.45
CA ARG A 252 23.36 5.69 -5.86
C ARG A 252 24.61 4.82 -6.00
N GLU A 253 25.57 4.97 -5.09
CA GLU A 253 26.78 4.13 -5.07
C GLU A 253 26.51 2.71 -4.54
N ALA A 254 25.63 2.58 -3.54
CA ALA A 254 25.40 1.30 -2.87
C ALA A 254 24.59 0.28 -3.69
N ASP A 255 23.44 0.67 -4.28
CA ASP A 255 22.69 -0.18 -5.24
C ASP A 255 21.37 0.43 -5.80
N TRP A 256 21.13 1.74 -5.75
CA TRP A 256 19.93 2.34 -6.38
C TRP A 256 20.08 2.35 -7.91
N LYS A 257 19.89 1.18 -8.54
CA LYS A 257 20.04 0.99 -9.99
C LYS A 257 18.99 1.72 -10.84
N ALA A 258 17.89 2.22 -10.25
CA ALA A 258 16.78 2.80 -11.02
C ALA A 258 16.56 4.30 -10.75
N LYS A 259 16.55 5.11 -11.83
CA LYS A 259 16.09 6.53 -11.83
C LYS A 259 14.71 6.74 -11.18
N GLU A 260 13.90 5.68 -11.09
CA GLU A 260 12.61 5.72 -10.41
C GLU A 260 12.72 5.86 -8.89
N GLN A 261 13.74 5.27 -8.26
CA GLN A 261 13.95 5.33 -6.80
C GLN A 261 14.39 6.72 -6.35
N GLU A 262 15.33 7.33 -7.06
CA GLU A 262 15.77 8.72 -6.81
C GLU A 262 14.60 9.70 -6.95
N ARG A 263 13.82 9.59 -8.03
CA ARG A 263 12.62 10.43 -8.21
C ARG A 263 11.58 10.22 -7.09
N ASP A 264 11.40 8.98 -6.62
CA ASP A 264 10.46 8.70 -5.55
C ASP A 264 11.00 9.25 -4.20
N ALA A 265 12.32 9.27 -3.99
CA ALA A 265 12.99 9.94 -2.87
C ALA A 265 12.81 11.47 -2.95
N ASP A 266 12.99 12.10 -4.11
CA ASP A 266 12.78 13.53 -4.28
C ASP A 266 11.35 13.94 -3.94
N LYS A 267 10.38 13.13 -4.37
CA LYS A 267 8.97 13.35 -4.02
C LYS A 267 8.73 13.21 -2.52
N ALA A 268 9.38 12.27 -1.87
CA ALA A 268 9.30 12.10 -0.42
C ALA A 268 9.81 13.34 0.31
N LEU A 269 10.99 13.85 -0.05
CA LEU A 269 11.54 15.07 0.56
C LEU A 269 10.63 16.27 0.35
N ARG A 270 10.17 16.50 -0.90
CA ARG A 270 9.27 17.62 -1.22
C ARG A 270 7.98 17.53 -0.40
N ALA A 271 7.38 16.35 -0.32
CA ALA A 271 6.16 16.16 0.45
C ALA A 271 6.36 16.36 1.95
N PHE A 272 7.49 15.91 2.49
CA PHE A 272 7.80 16.12 3.90
C PHE A 272 7.95 17.63 4.19
N ARG A 273 8.73 18.34 3.38
CA ARG A 273 8.92 19.80 3.53
C ARG A 273 7.62 20.57 3.39
N ASP A 274 6.74 20.19 2.47
CA ASP A 274 5.44 20.85 2.27
C ASP A 274 4.50 20.66 3.48
N PHE A 275 4.47 19.48 4.10
CA PHE A 275 3.53 19.18 5.19
C PHE A 275 4.07 19.41 6.61
N VAL A 276 5.38 19.30 6.79
CA VAL A 276 6.04 19.34 8.11
C VAL A 276 6.98 20.53 8.23
N GLY A 277 7.54 20.99 7.11
CA GLY A 277 8.67 21.92 7.09
C GLY A 277 10.01 21.20 7.06
N ASP A 278 11.06 21.97 6.82
CA ASP A 278 12.43 21.47 6.90
C ASP A 278 12.93 21.57 8.34
N LYS A 279 13.39 20.44 8.89
CA LYS A 279 13.73 20.31 10.31
C LYS A 279 15.09 19.64 10.48
N PRO A 280 15.82 19.95 11.57
CA PRO A 280 16.96 19.15 12.00
C PRO A 280 16.57 17.68 12.16
N LEU A 281 17.47 16.74 11.84
CA LEU A 281 17.19 15.30 11.90
C LEU A 281 16.71 14.84 13.28
N ALA A 282 17.29 15.38 14.37
CA ALA A 282 16.89 15.08 15.74
C ALA A 282 15.51 15.64 16.14
N ALA A 283 15.06 16.70 15.47
CA ALA A 283 13.77 17.35 15.72
C ALA A 283 12.61 16.69 14.96
N ILE A 284 12.88 15.70 14.11
CA ILE A 284 11.84 14.95 13.39
C ILE A 284 11.29 13.87 14.32
N THR A 285 9.98 13.93 14.57
CA THR A 285 9.30 13.06 15.54
C THR A 285 8.26 12.15 14.87
N ALA A 286 7.77 11.15 15.61
CA ALA A 286 6.69 10.29 15.13
C ALA A 286 5.40 11.08 14.79
N ILE A 287 5.17 12.22 15.44
CA ILE A 287 4.06 13.14 15.15
C ILE A 287 4.20 13.72 13.74
N ASP A 288 5.42 14.08 13.33
CA ASP A 288 5.70 14.60 12.00
C ASP A 288 5.45 13.55 10.92
N ALA A 289 5.88 12.32 11.17
CA ALA A 289 5.63 11.19 10.28
C ALA A 289 4.13 10.88 10.17
N ALA A 290 3.38 10.93 11.27
CA ALA A 290 1.92 10.78 11.29
C ALA A 290 1.21 11.91 10.53
N ARG A 291 1.66 13.16 10.69
CA ARG A 291 1.17 14.34 9.96
C ARG A 291 1.35 14.17 8.46
N MET A 292 2.58 13.88 8.01
CA MET A 292 2.89 13.65 6.60
C MET A 292 1.98 12.56 6.01
N ARG A 293 1.83 11.44 6.72
CA ARG A 293 0.95 10.34 6.30
C ARG A 293 -0.51 10.77 6.16
N SER A 294 -1.04 11.49 7.15
CA SER A 294 -2.43 11.99 7.14
C SER A 294 -2.68 12.90 5.93
N GLN A 295 -1.75 13.81 5.65
CA GLN A 295 -1.86 14.69 4.48
C GLN A 295 -1.76 13.93 3.16
N LEU A 296 -0.82 12.99 3.04
CA LEU A 296 -0.67 12.14 1.84
C LEU A 296 -1.95 11.35 1.49
N LEU A 297 -2.74 10.95 2.49
CA LEU A 297 -4.03 10.27 2.27
C LEU A 297 -5.12 11.19 1.71
N ARG A 298 -4.97 12.51 1.86
CA ARG A 298 -5.87 13.53 1.33
C ARG A 298 -5.46 14.02 -0.06
N VAL A 299 -4.22 13.73 -0.48
CA VAL A 299 -3.73 14.13 -1.81
C VAL A 299 -4.57 13.46 -2.91
N PRO A 300 -5.06 14.20 -3.92
CA PRO A 300 -5.84 13.63 -5.01
C PRO A 300 -4.98 12.69 -5.87
N LYS A 301 -5.59 11.63 -6.41
CA LYS A 301 -4.93 10.64 -7.26
C LYS A 301 -4.29 11.26 -8.51
N LEU A 302 -4.90 12.31 -9.04
CA LEU A 302 -4.44 13.03 -10.24
C LEU A 302 -3.49 14.19 -9.92
N ASN A 303 -2.93 14.25 -8.71
CA ASN A 303 -1.97 15.27 -8.33
C ASN A 303 -0.84 15.44 -9.38
N GLY A 304 -0.52 16.70 -9.70
CA GLY A 304 0.44 17.07 -10.73
C GLY A 304 -0.05 16.85 -12.17
N LYS A 305 -1.36 16.62 -12.38
CA LYS A 305 -1.98 16.45 -13.70
C LYS A 305 -3.33 17.14 -13.78
N GLY A 306 -3.74 17.49 -15.00
CA GLY A 306 -5.05 18.08 -15.27
C GLY A 306 -5.31 19.30 -14.40
N LEU A 307 -6.44 19.30 -13.69
CA LEU A 307 -6.83 20.40 -12.80
C LEU A 307 -5.90 20.63 -11.59
N TYR A 308 -5.00 19.69 -11.29
CA TYR A 308 -4.00 19.78 -10.21
C TYR A 308 -2.57 19.98 -10.75
N ALA A 309 -2.39 20.24 -12.04
CA ALA A 309 -1.07 20.52 -12.60
C ALA A 309 -0.52 21.85 -12.05
N GLY A 310 0.77 21.87 -11.70
CA GLY A 310 1.44 23.07 -11.18
C GLY A 310 1.18 23.40 -9.70
N LEU A 311 0.20 22.75 -9.06
CA LEU A 311 -0.13 22.99 -7.65
C LEU A 311 0.86 22.32 -6.69
N THR A 312 1.06 22.94 -5.52
CA THR A 312 1.67 22.27 -4.34
C THR A 312 0.76 21.14 -3.84
N LEU A 313 1.26 20.27 -2.96
CA LEU A 313 0.41 19.18 -2.44
C LEU A 313 -0.70 19.75 -1.56
N ALA A 314 -0.40 20.76 -0.76
CA ALA A 314 -1.38 21.48 0.05
C ALA A 314 -2.48 22.11 -0.82
N GLU A 315 -2.12 22.82 -1.89
CA GLU A 315 -3.08 23.41 -2.84
C GLU A 315 -3.91 22.34 -3.55
N ALA A 316 -3.29 21.23 -3.96
CA ALA A 316 -3.99 20.12 -4.60
C ALA A 316 -5.00 19.47 -3.65
N ILE A 317 -4.68 19.33 -2.36
CA ILE A 317 -5.60 18.86 -1.32
C ILE A 317 -6.79 19.81 -1.22
N ALA A 318 -6.53 21.11 -1.01
CA ALA A 318 -7.57 22.12 -0.85
C ALA A 318 -8.52 22.15 -2.05
N LYS A 319 -7.97 22.16 -3.27
CA LYS A 319 -8.76 22.12 -4.51
C LYS A 319 -9.61 20.86 -4.63
N ALA A 320 -9.06 19.71 -4.24
CA ALA A 320 -9.79 18.45 -4.29
C ALA A 320 -10.89 18.35 -3.21
N GLU A 321 -10.70 18.97 -2.06
CA GLU A 321 -11.74 19.06 -1.01
C GLU A 321 -12.86 20.03 -1.40
N ALA A 322 -12.53 21.17 -1.99
CA ALA A 322 -13.51 22.11 -2.52
C ALA A 322 -14.37 21.47 -3.62
N LEU A 323 -13.75 20.80 -4.60
CA LEU A 323 -14.45 20.10 -5.67
C LEU A 323 -15.36 18.99 -5.13
N GLU A 324 -14.89 18.22 -4.14
CA GLU A 324 -15.70 17.18 -3.51
C GLU A 324 -16.89 17.76 -2.75
N ALA A 325 -16.69 18.86 -2.03
CA ALA A 325 -17.77 19.55 -1.31
C ALA A 325 -18.84 20.08 -2.27
N GLU A 326 -18.43 20.70 -3.38
CA GLU A 326 -19.33 21.19 -4.43
C GLU A 326 -20.15 20.05 -5.05
N GLN A 327 -19.50 18.94 -5.43
CA GLN A 327 -20.16 17.79 -6.02
C GLN A 327 -21.13 17.12 -5.04
N LEU A 328 -20.76 16.98 -3.76
CA LEU A 328 -21.63 16.44 -2.73
C LEU A 328 -22.82 17.35 -2.44
N ALA A 329 -22.63 18.67 -2.48
CA ALA A 329 -23.72 19.65 -2.34
C ALA A 329 -24.73 19.53 -3.50
N ALA A 330 -24.24 19.35 -4.75
CA ALA A 330 -25.11 19.14 -5.91
C ALA A 330 -25.93 17.83 -5.80
N VAL A 331 -25.32 16.74 -5.30
CA VAL A 331 -26.03 15.48 -5.03
C VAL A 331 -27.08 15.68 -3.94
N ALA A 332 -26.75 16.39 -2.86
CA ALA A 332 -27.68 16.69 -1.77
C ALA A 332 -28.87 17.54 -2.24
N ALA A 333 -28.63 18.55 -3.07
CA ALA A 333 -29.69 19.38 -3.66
C ALA A 333 -30.63 18.55 -4.57
N SER A 334 -30.07 17.63 -5.36
CA SER A 334 -30.85 16.72 -6.20
C SER A 334 -31.69 15.72 -5.38
N ARG A 335 -31.18 15.29 -4.23
CA ARG A 335 -31.94 14.47 -3.25
C ARG A 335 -33.09 15.25 -2.61
N ALA A 336 -32.83 16.50 -2.23
CA ALA A 336 -33.83 17.39 -1.64
C ALA A 336 -34.98 17.68 -2.62
N ALA A 337 -34.65 17.85 -3.91
CA ALA A 337 -35.63 18.06 -4.98
C ALA A 337 -36.33 16.77 -5.45
N GLY A 338 -36.15 15.63 -4.77
CA GLY A 338 -36.80 14.37 -5.11
C GLY A 338 -36.29 13.66 -6.38
N ARG A 339 -35.24 14.18 -7.03
CA ARG A 339 -34.70 13.64 -8.29
C ARG A 339 -33.77 12.44 -8.12
N LEU A 340 -33.21 12.24 -6.92
CA LEU A 340 -32.37 11.10 -6.57
C LEU A 340 -32.94 10.42 -5.33
N LEU A 341 -33.19 9.11 -5.39
CA LEU A 341 -33.76 8.34 -4.29
C LEU A 341 -32.97 7.04 -4.08
N GLY A 342 -33.03 6.50 -2.87
CA GLY A 342 -32.50 5.17 -2.52
C GLY A 342 -31.06 4.94 -2.99
N GLU A 343 -30.85 3.83 -3.72
CA GLU A 343 -29.54 3.41 -4.21
C GLU A 343 -28.89 4.41 -5.18
N ASP A 344 -29.68 5.14 -5.96
CA ASP A 344 -29.15 6.09 -6.94
C ASP A 344 -28.53 7.32 -6.26
N HIS A 345 -29.10 7.75 -5.13
CA HIS A 345 -28.48 8.76 -4.28
C HIS A 345 -27.15 8.27 -3.71
N ASP A 346 -27.08 7.02 -3.23
CA ASP A 346 -25.85 6.47 -2.66
C ASP A 346 -24.75 6.29 -3.74
N ARG A 347 -25.12 5.87 -4.95
CA ARG A 347 -24.21 5.79 -6.11
C ARG A 347 -23.72 7.18 -6.51
N ALA A 348 -24.61 8.17 -6.63
CA ALA A 348 -24.25 9.54 -6.97
C ALA A 348 -23.33 10.17 -5.92
N ARG A 349 -23.63 9.96 -4.63
CA ARG A 349 -22.80 10.43 -3.51
C ARG A 349 -21.41 9.81 -3.53
N GLN A 350 -21.30 8.53 -3.85
CA GLN A 350 -20.00 7.86 -3.95
C GLN A 350 -19.20 8.31 -5.18
N ALA A 351 -19.88 8.60 -6.30
CA ALA A 351 -19.27 9.11 -7.52
C ALA A 351 -18.78 10.56 -7.39
N ALA A 352 -19.45 11.36 -6.55
CA ALA A 352 -19.09 12.74 -6.22
C ALA A 352 -17.83 12.87 -5.33
N ARG A 353 -17.23 11.76 -4.88
CA ARG A 353 -15.99 11.79 -4.09
C ARG A 353 -14.77 11.84 -4.99
N VAL A 354 -13.79 12.67 -4.63
CA VAL A 354 -12.53 12.74 -5.36
C VAL A 354 -11.63 11.59 -4.93
N GLU A 355 -11.15 10.81 -5.90
CA GLU A 355 -10.26 9.68 -5.64
C GLU A 355 -8.90 10.19 -5.10
N ARG A 356 -8.45 9.64 -3.96
CA ARG A 356 -7.20 10.02 -3.28
C ARG A 356 -6.06 9.03 -3.57
N LEU A 357 -4.85 9.36 -3.12
CA LEU A 357 -3.70 8.45 -3.24
C LEU A 357 -3.99 7.10 -2.57
N SER A 358 -3.57 6.02 -3.24
CA SER A 358 -3.64 4.68 -2.67
C SER A 358 -2.63 4.51 -1.54
N LEU A 359 -2.91 3.62 -0.57
CA LEU A 359 -1.96 3.27 0.50
C LEU A 359 -0.60 2.82 -0.05
N THR A 360 -0.59 2.10 -1.17
CA THR A 360 0.65 1.67 -1.84
C THR A 360 1.46 2.85 -2.37
N THR A 361 0.79 3.93 -2.79
CA THR A 361 1.46 5.17 -3.20
C THR A 361 1.95 5.93 -1.99
N VAL A 362 1.13 6.07 -0.94
CA VAL A 362 1.52 6.73 0.32
C VAL A 362 2.77 6.05 0.92
N ASN A 363 2.80 4.72 0.98
CA ASN A 363 3.98 3.98 1.46
C ASN A 363 5.25 4.25 0.61
N ARG A 364 5.11 4.54 -0.69
CA ARG A 364 6.26 4.93 -1.52
C ARG A 364 6.85 6.30 -1.16
N TYR A 365 6.03 7.22 -0.66
CA TYR A 365 6.54 8.50 -0.12
C TYR A 365 7.21 8.32 1.24
N LEU A 366 6.70 7.40 2.08
CA LEU A 366 7.24 7.20 3.44
C LEU A 366 8.51 6.32 3.46
N SER A 367 8.65 5.40 2.51
CA SER A 367 9.76 4.43 2.50
C SER A 367 11.15 5.09 2.45
N PRO A 368 11.43 6.08 1.59
CA PRO A 368 12.76 6.71 1.53
C PRO A 368 13.16 7.37 2.85
N LEU A 369 12.21 8.00 3.56
CA LEU A 369 12.44 8.62 4.86
C LEU A 369 12.78 7.56 5.92
N SER A 370 12.07 6.44 5.95
CA SER A 370 12.43 5.33 6.83
C SER A 370 13.82 4.75 6.52
N THR A 371 14.18 4.68 5.24
CA THR A 371 15.51 4.20 4.80
C THR A 371 16.63 5.18 5.16
N LEU A 372 16.37 6.48 5.11
CA LEU A 372 17.33 7.51 5.57
C LEU A 372 17.71 7.29 7.03
N PHE A 373 16.73 7.17 7.94
CA PHE A 373 17.04 7.01 9.37
C PHE A 373 17.77 5.69 9.68
N ALA A 374 17.45 4.61 8.97
CA ALA A 374 18.21 3.36 9.08
C ALA A 374 19.66 3.52 8.58
N TRP A 375 19.84 4.25 7.48
CA TRP A 375 21.16 4.57 6.93
C TRP A 375 22.01 5.44 7.87
N LEU A 376 21.40 6.44 8.50
CA LEU A 376 22.08 7.29 9.49
C LEU A 376 22.62 6.48 10.67
N ASP A 377 21.85 5.52 11.17
CA ASP A 377 22.28 4.62 12.25
C ASP A 377 23.40 3.68 11.78
N GLN A 378 23.22 3.01 10.63
CA GLN A 378 24.12 1.96 10.15
C GLN A 378 25.44 2.47 9.59
N GLU A 379 25.40 3.51 8.74
CA GLU A 379 26.55 3.97 7.95
C GLU A 379 27.11 5.32 8.42
N ARG A 380 26.40 6.03 9.30
CA ARG A 380 26.87 7.29 9.91
C ARG A 380 26.96 7.21 11.44
N HIS A 381 26.63 6.06 12.03
CA HIS A 381 26.65 5.81 13.47
C HIS A 381 25.83 6.84 14.28
N LEU A 382 24.87 7.51 13.64
CA LEU A 382 24.02 8.52 14.22
C LEU A 382 22.73 7.86 14.71
N LYS A 383 22.70 7.55 16.01
CA LYS A 383 21.60 6.82 16.67
C LYS A 383 20.39 7.72 16.90
N LEU A 384 19.62 7.97 15.84
CA LEU A 384 18.33 8.63 15.93
C LEU A 384 17.21 7.59 15.80
N PRO A 385 16.26 7.53 16.76
CA PRO A 385 15.13 6.63 16.65
C PRO A 385 14.31 7.00 15.41
N SER A 386 14.12 6.05 14.49
CA SER A 386 13.40 6.33 13.24
C SER A 386 11.96 6.75 13.51
N PRO A 387 11.56 7.97 13.16
CA PRO A 387 10.18 8.46 13.33
C PRO A 387 9.17 7.70 12.46
N PHE A 388 9.67 6.98 11.47
CA PHE A 388 8.91 6.23 10.49
C PHE A 388 8.89 4.72 10.76
N ALA A 389 9.52 4.26 11.85
CA ALA A 389 9.48 2.86 12.25
C ALA A 389 8.02 2.41 12.51
N GLY A 390 7.59 1.32 11.87
CA GLY A 390 6.23 0.78 12.04
C GLY A 390 5.09 1.54 11.35
N ILE A 391 5.35 2.71 10.77
CA ILE A 391 4.36 3.52 10.02
C ILE A 391 4.06 2.98 8.60
N PRO A 392 5.00 2.35 7.87
CA PRO A 392 4.64 1.62 6.67
C PRO A 392 3.64 0.53 7.04
N PHE A 393 2.47 0.52 6.39
CA PHE A 393 1.58 -0.63 6.52
C PHE A 393 2.38 -1.89 6.16
N SER A 394 2.35 -2.90 7.05
CA SER A 394 2.73 -4.24 6.64
C SER A 394 1.95 -4.58 5.36
N LYS A 395 2.57 -5.32 4.45
CA LYS A 395 1.95 -5.75 3.18
C LYS A 395 0.61 -6.48 3.34
N ARG A 396 0.10 -6.69 4.58
CA ARG A 396 -1.31 -6.95 4.91
C ARG A 396 -2.22 -5.75 4.60
N VAL A 397 -2.04 -5.10 3.45
CA VAL A 397 -3.18 -4.48 2.77
C VAL A 397 -4.13 -5.64 2.54
N ARG A 398 -5.32 -5.58 3.15
CA ARG A 398 -6.41 -6.54 2.91
C ARG A 398 -6.39 -6.85 1.41
N ALA A 399 -6.14 -8.10 1.03
CA ALA A 399 -5.96 -8.49 -0.37
C ALA A 399 -7.04 -7.75 -1.18
N LYS A 400 -6.62 -6.92 -2.14
CA LYS A 400 -7.57 -6.21 -3.00
C LYS A 400 -8.57 -7.26 -3.48
N ARG A 401 -9.87 -6.96 -3.43
CA ARG A 401 -10.87 -7.88 -4.00
C ARG A 401 -10.41 -8.19 -5.43
N ALA A 402 -10.54 -9.43 -5.90
CA ALA A 402 -10.02 -9.83 -7.22
C ALA A 402 -10.46 -8.83 -8.32
N ARG A 403 -11.70 -8.32 -8.23
CA ARG A 403 -12.23 -7.30 -9.15
C ARG A 403 -11.48 -5.96 -9.17
N ASP A 404 -10.84 -5.56 -8.07
CA ASP A 404 -10.10 -4.31 -7.89
C ASP A 404 -8.60 -4.47 -8.27
N GLN A 405 -8.18 -5.70 -8.58
CA GLN A 405 -6.85 -6.02 -9.10
C GLN A 405 -6.82 -5.84 -10.61
N ARG A 406 -5.62 -5.69 -11.17
CA ARG A 406 -5.45 -5.75 -12.63
C ARG A 406 -5.92 -7.13 -13.07
N GLN A 407 -6.83 -7.18 -14.03
CA GLN A 407 -7.41 -8.42 -14.50
C GLN A 407 -6.60 -8.98 -15.66
N SER A 408 -6.53 -10.29 -15.75
CA SER A 408 -6.06 -10.97 -16.94
C SER A 408 -7.11 -10.84 -18.06
N PHE A 409 -6.68 -10.91 -19.31
CA PHE A 409 -7.62 -11.17 -20.41
C PHE A 409 -8.04 -12.65 -20.39
N THR A 410 -9.18 -12.97 -21.00
CA THR A 410 -9.55 -14.35 -21.33
C THR A 410 -9.18 -14.67 -22.78
N ASP A 411 -9.16 -15.96 -23.13
CA ASP A 411 -8.91 -16.43 -24.50
C ASP A 411 -9.85 -15.75 -25.51
N GLY A 412 -11.16 -15.72 -25.22
CA GLY A 412 -12.15 -15.09 -26.08
C GLY A 412 -12.01 -13.56 -26.18
N GLU A 413 -11.55 -12.89 -25.12
CA GLU A 413 -11.30 -11.45 -25.18
C GLU A 413 -10.08 -11.10 -26.01
N LEU A 414 -8.98 -11.86 -25.90
CA LEU A 414 -7.83 -11.65 -26.77
C LEU A 414 -8.13 -11.99 -28.21
N ARG A 415 -8.87 -13.08 -28.45
CA ARG A 415 -9.34 -13.41 -29.81
C ARG A 415 -10.11 -12.27 -30.43
N ARG A 416 -11.14 -11.75 -29.75
CA ARG A 416 -11.93 -10.60 -30.22
C ARG A 416 -11.09 -9.33 -30.36
N LEU A 417 -10.16 -9.08 -29.43
CA LEU A 417 -9.27 -7.93 -29.53
C LEU A 417 -8.39 -8.03 -30.77
N PHE A 418 -7.71 -9.14 -31.00
CA PHE A 418 -6.82 -9.31 -32.16
C PHE A 418 -7.58 -9.48 -33.48
N ALA A 419 -8.88 -9.78 -33.46
CA ALA A 419 -9.76 -9.75 -34.63
C ALA A 419 -10.26 -8.33 -35.01
N THR A 420 -9.74 -7.27 -34.38
CA THR A 420 -10.14 -5.88 -34.67
C THR A 420 -9.32 -5.25 -35.80
N PRO A 421 -9.77 -4.11 -36.39
CA PRO A 421 -9.19 -3.52 -37.61
C PRO A 421 -7.70 -3.24 -37.59
N LEU A 422 -7.08 -3.09 -36.41
CA LEU A 422 -5.64 -2.88 -36.32
C LEU A 422 -4.85 -4.07 -36.91
N TRP A 423 -5.35 -5.29 -36.73
CA TRP A 423 -4.68 -6.51 -37.17
C TRP A 423 -5.30 -7.11 -38.42
N THR A 424 -6.60 -6.91 -38.62
CA THR A 424 -7.34 -7.48 -39.77
C THR A 424 -7.39 -6.56 -40.98
N GLY A 425 -7.11 -5.26 -40.81
CA GLY A 425 -7.16 -4.25 -41.87
C GLY A 425 -8.01 -3.04 -41.48
N CYS A 426 -7.45 -1.84 -41.68
CA CYS A 426 -8.03 -0.58 -41.27
C CYS A 426 -8.23 0.41 -42.42
N ALA A 427 -9.05 1.43 -42.19
CA ALA A 427 -9.41 2.42 -43.21
C ALA A 427 -8.22 3.31 -43.62
N SER A 428 -7.33 3.65 -42.69
CA SER A 428 -6.11 4.43 -42.98
C SER A 428 -5.12 4.35 -41.81
N PRO A 429 -3.84 4.78 -41.99
CA PRO A 429 -2.86 4.79 -40.91
C PRO A 429 -3.28 5.57 -39.66
N HIS A 430 -4.15 6.57 -39.83
CA HIS A 430 -4.68 7.42 -38.76
C HIS A 430 -6.03 6.94 -38.21
N ARG A 431 -6.80 6.14 -38.96
CA ARG A 431 -8.12 5.61 -38.56
C ARG A 431 -8.08 4.10 -38.35
N ARG A 432 -7.20 3.67 -37.44
CA ARG A 432 -6.93 2.24 -37.20
C ARG A 432 -8.05 1.46 -36.51
N TRP A 433 -9.05 2.15 -35.95
CA TRP A 433 -10.23 1.55 -35.32
C TRP A 433 -11.37 1.30 -36.31
N GLN A 434 -11.28 1.83 -37.54
CA GLN A 434 -12.28 1.63 -38.59
C GLN A 434 -11.82 0.52 -39.52
N PRO A 435 -12.68 -0.46 -39.86
CA PRO A 435 -12.36 -1.51 -40.83
C PRO A 435 -11.95 -0.94 -42.19
N GLY A 436 -11.00 -1.61 -42.85
CA GLY A 436 -10.58 -1.33 -44.23
C GLY A 436 -9.62 -2.41 -44.73
N ALA A 437 -8.99 -2.19 -45.87
CA ALA A 437 -8.07 -3.15 -46.49
C ALA A 437 -6.60 -2.99 -46.04
N LEU A 438 -6.23 -1.83 -45.48
CA LEU A 438 -4.84 -1.51 -45.19
C LEU A 438 -4.37 -2.11 -43.86
N VAL A 439 -3.32 -2.93 -43.89
CA VAL A 439 -2.65 -3.45 -42.67
C VAL A 439 -1.29 -2.78 -42.48
N VAL A 440 -1.15 -1.99 -41.42
CA VAL A 440 0.12 -1.30 -41.10
C VAL A 440 0.83 -2.01 -39.95
N LYS A 441 1.87 -2.79 -40.29
CA LYS A 441 2.67 -3.61 -39.34
C LYS A 441 3.80 -2.80 -38.68
N ASP A 442 3.45 -1.74 -37.94
CA ASP A 442 4.39 -0.91 -37.15
C ASP A 442 4.41 -1.31 -35.66
N ALA A 443 5.00 -0.47 -34.79
CA ALA A 443 5.07 -0.74 -33.36
C ALA A 443 3.70 -0.97 -32.71
N ARG A 444 2.65 -0.31 -33.21
CA ARG A 444 1.29 -0.42 -32.69
C ARG A 444 0.67 -1.78 -32.99
N TYR A 445 1.02 -2.38 -34.12
CA TYR A 445 0.63 -3.73 -34.52
C TYR A 445 1.41 -4.78 -33.72
N TRP A 446 2.74 -4.65 -33.68
CA TRP A 446 3.63 -5.70 -33.16
C TRP A 446 3.74 -5.74 -31.64
N ILE A 447 3.81 -4.59 -30.96
CA ILE A 447 4.09 -4.57 -29.51
C ILE A 447 3.01 -5.34 -28.71
N PRO A 448 1.69 -5.15 -28.93
CA PRO A 448 0.70 -5.94 -28.20
C PRO A 448 0.81 -7.44 -28.48
N LEU A 449 1.13 -7.85 -29.72
CA LEU A 449 1.37 -9.25 -30.08
C LEU A 449 2.59 -9.82 -29.33
N LEU A 450 3.71 -9.10 -29.33
CA LEU A 450 4.91 -9.48 -28.58
C LEU A 450 4.66 -9.58 -27.07
N MET A 451 3.85 -8.67 -26.52
CA MET A 451 3.47 -8.72 -25.11
C MET A 451 2.59 -9.93 -24.77
N ALA A 452 1.72 -10.35 -25.69
CA ALA A 452 0.81 -11.49 -25.50
C ALA A 452 1.49 -12.85 -25.75
N PHE A 453 2.32 -12.97 -26.78
CA PHE A 453 2.92 -14.24 -27.22
C PHE A 453 4.36 -14.47 -26.70
N ALA A 454 5.07 -13.44 -26.28
CA ALA A 454 6.46 -13.56 -25.80
C ALA A 454 6.66 -13.00 -24.38
N SER A 455 5.56 -12.59 -23.70
CA SER A 455 5.60 -11.95 -22.39
C SER A 455 6.73 -10.93 -22.28
N LEU A 456 6.82 -9.99 -23.24
CA LEU A 456 7.73 -8.85 -23.15
C LEU A 456 7.12 -7.73 -22.32
N ARG A 457 7.93 -7.01 -21.53
CA ARG A 457 7.44 -5.81 -20.86
C ARG A 457 7.26 -4.75 -21.94
N LEU A 458 6.35 -3.79 -21.71
CA LEU A 458 6.09 -2.76 -22.71
C LEU A 458 7.37 -2.05 -23.15
N GLU A 459 8.27 -1.74 -22.21
CA GLU A 459 9.56 -1.13 -22.55
C GLU A 459 10.47 -2.10 -23.31
N GLU A 460 10.57 -3.37 -22.88
CA GLU A 460 11.38 -4.40 -23.56
C GLU A 460 10.94 -4.58 -25.02
N ALA A 461 9.63 -4.65 -25.28
CA ALA A 461 9.07 -4.72 -26.62
C ALA A 461 9.31 -3.42 -27.41
N SER A 462 9.18 -2.25 -26.76
CA SER A 462 9.32 -0.95 -27.44
C SER A 462 10.76 -0.62 -27.80
N GLN A 463 11.72 -1.07 -27.00
CA GLN A 463 13.15 -0.79 -27.19
C GLN A 463 13.86 -1.83 -28.06
N LEU A 464 13.18 -2.92 -28.46
CA LEU A 464 13.76 -4.10 -29.10
C LEU A 464 14.71 -3.73 -30.25
N PHE A 465 15.95 -4.22 -30.16
CA PHE A 465 16.96 -4.04 -31.19
C PHE A 465 16.90 -5.16 -32.22
N CYS A 466 17.39 -4.90 -33.42
CA CYS A 466 17.42 -5.91 -34.47
C CYS A 466 18.35 -7.09 -34.12
N ASP A 467 19.41 -6.86 -33.33
CA ASP A 467 20.34 -7.90 -32.84
C ASP A 467 19.83 -8.64 -31.58
N ASP A 468 18.74 -8.18 -30.98
CA ASP A 468 18.03 -8.91 -29.93
C ASP A 468 17.21 -10.08 -30.51
N VAL A 469 17.09 -10.18 -31.83
CA VAL A 469 16.40 -11.29 -32.52
C VAL A 469 17.45 -12.16 -33.19
N ALA A 470 17.58 -13.41 -32.76
CA ALA A 470 18.60 -14.31 -33.28
C ALA A 470 18.10 -15.75 -33.33
N THR A 471 18.72 -16.56 -34.17
CA THR A 471 18.48 -18.01 -34.22
C THR A 471 19.51 -18.71 -33.35
N LEU A 472 19.04 -19.43 -32.33
CA LEU A 472 19.87 -20.22 -31.41
C LEU A 472 19.44 -21.68 -31.53
N ASP A 473 20.37 -22.59 -31.79
CA ASP A 473 20.08 -24.03 -31.99
C ASP A 473 18.93 -24.29 -32.98
N GLY A 474 18.88 -23.51 -34.07
CA GLY A 474 17.82 -23.60 -35.09
C GLY A 474 16.46 -23.04 -34.67
N ILE A 475 16.36 -22.40 -33.50
CA ILE A 475 15.12 -21.79 -32.96
C ILE A 475 15.27 -20.26 -32.97
N ALA A 476 14.37 -19.57 -33.66
CA ALA A 476 14.28 -18.12 -33.60
C ALA A 476 13.91 -17.66 -32.18
N CYS A 477 14.65 -16.71 -31.63
CA CYS A 477 14.54 -16.25 -30.25
C CYS A 477 14.61 -14.72 -30.14
N LEU A 478 13.90 -14.19 -29.15
CA LEU A 478 14.06 -12.84 -28.63
C LEU A 478 14.97 -12.90 -27.41
N ILE A 479 16.00 -12.06 -27.37
CA ILE A 479 16.98 -12.05 -26.30
C ILE A 479 16.82 -10.74 -25.53
N VAL A 480 16.20 -10.82 -24.36
CA VAL A 480 15.99 -9.67 -23.50
C VAL A 480 17.21 -9.46 -22.64
N ARG A 481 17.86 -8.30 -22.77
CA ARG A 481 19.07 -7.94 -22.02
C ARG A 481 19.03 -6.48 -21.60
N GLY A 482 19.82 -6.14 -20.59
CA GLY A 482 20.05 -4.77 -20.10
C GLY A 482 21.53 -4.43 -20.09
N ASP A 483 22.25 -4.88 -21.11
CA ASP A 483 23.71 -4.92 -21.19
C ASP A 483 24.35 -3.62 -21.71
N ASN A 484 23.56 -2.59 -22.04
CA ASN A 484 24.09 -1.29 -22.43
C ASN A 484 23.15 -0.13 -22.02
N ALA A 485 23.67 1.10 -22.06
CA ALA A 485 22.95 2.31 -21.65
C ALA A 485 21.64 2.58 -22.44
N LEU A 486 21.48 1.95 -23.61
CA LEU A 486 20.29 2.09 -24.45
C LEU A 486 19.22 1.03 -24.15
N ARG A 487 19.61 -0.10 -23.54
CA ARG A 487 18.76 -1.22 -23.16
C ARG A 487 18.48 -1.21 -21.66
N THR A 488 17.22 -1.03 -21.29
CA THR A 488 16.83 -1.02 -19.88
C THR A 488 16.05 -2.27 -19.52
N THR A 489 16.49 -2.98 -18.48
CA THR A 489 15.71 -4.01 -17.81
C THR A 489 15.27 -3.52 -16.45
N LYS A 490 14.15 -4.06 -15.93
CA LYS A 490 13.61 -3.62 -14.64
C LYS A 490 14.41 -4.15 -13.45
N SER A 491 15.05 -5.30 -13.63
CA SER A 491 15.84 -6.00 -12.62
C SER A 491 16.84 -6.93 -13.30
N ASP A 492 17.87 -7.36 -12.56
CA ASP A 492 18.88 -8.32 -13.05
C ASP A 492 18.23 -9.65 -13.49
N SER A 493 17.14 -10.07 -12.83
CA SER A 493 16.34 -11.26 -13.19
C SER A 493 15.54 -11.14 -14.50
N SER A 494 15.58 -9.98 -15.17
CA SER A 494 14.83 -9.77 -16.42
C SER A 494 15.55 -10.31 -17.66
N ALA A 495 16.86 -10.54 -17.58
CA ALA A 495 17.64 -11.06 -18.70
C ALA A 495 17.24 -12.51 -19.01
N ARG A 496 16.83 -12.78 -20.26
CA ARG A 496 16.27 -14.08 -20.65
C ARG A 496 16.26 -14.27 -22.17
N ILE A 497 16.13 -15.53 -22.59
CA ILE A 497 15.90 -15.94 -23.98
C ILE A 497 14.45 -16.41 -24.09
N VAL A 498 13.73 -15.93 -25.09
CA VAL A 498 12.31 -16.26 -25.33
C VAL A 498 12.17 -16.74 -26.77
N PRO A 499 11.88 -18.03 -27.03
CA PRO A 499 11.58 -18.49 -28.38
C PRO A 499 10.44 -17.68 -29.04
N VAL A 500 10.55 -17.42 -30.34
CA VAL A 500 9.51 -16.69 -31.07
C VAL A 500 8.38 -17.66 -31.38
N HIS A 501 7.18 -17.34 -30.90
CA HIS A 501 5.97 -18.14 -31.14
C HIS A 501 5.66 -18.26 -32.64
N SER A 502 5.22 -19.44 -33.08
CA SER A 502 4.86 -19.72 -34.47
C SER A 502 3.86 -18.73 -35.09
N THR A 503 2.90 -18.21 -34.33
CA THR A 503 2.00 -17.12 -34.76
C THR A 503 2.74 -15.86 -35.17
N LEU A 504 3.76 -15.43 -34.41
CA LEU A 504 4.54 -14.23 -34.74
C LEU A 504 5.35 -14.44 -36.01
N ILE A 505 5.93 -15.64 -36.17
CA ILE A 505 6.64 -16.05 -37.40
C ILE A 505 5.66 -16.03 -38.57
N ARG A 506 4.50 -16.70 -38.46
CA ARG A 506 3.47 -16.74 -39.50
C ARG A 506 3.05 -15.34 -39.93
N LEU A 507 2.86 -14.42 -38.98
CA LEU A 507 2.45 -13.03 -39.27
C LEU A 507 3.55 -12.17 -39.92
N GLY A 508 4.77 -12.70 -40.11
CA GLY A 508 5.84 -12.00 -40.79
C GLY A 508 6.76 -11.18 -39.88
N PHE A 509 6.90 -11.55 -38.59
CA PHE A 509 7.70 -10.77 -37.65
C PHE A 509 9.20 -10.83 -37.96
N LEU A 510 9.71 -12.00 -38.36
CA LEU A 510 11.15 -12.15 -38.66
C LEU A 510 11.53 -11.36 -39.92
N GLU A 511 10.67 -11.38 -40.93
CA GLU A 511 10.76 -10.61 -42.17
C GLU A 511 10.73 -9.11 -41.89
N HIS A 512 9.90 -8.68 -40.93
CA HIS A 512 9.90 -7.29 -40.48
C HIS A 512 11.26 -6.89 -39.89
N VAL A 513 11.88 -7.76 -39.07
CA VAL A 513 13.20 -7.52 -38.47
C VAL A 513 14.29 -7.52 -39.53
N GLU A 514 14.29 -8.48 -40.46
CA GLU A 514 15.28 -8.51 -41.55
C GLU A 514 15.19 -7.27 -42.43
N ARG A 515 13.99 -6.78 -42.73
CA ARG A 515 13.81 -5.51 -43.44
C ARG A 515 14.41 -4.35 -42.67
N MET A 516 14.20 -4.28 -41.35
CA MET A 516 14.84 -3.22 -40.54
C MET A 516 16.37 -3.30 -40.59
N ARG A 517 16.96 -4.51 -40.60
CA ARG A 517 18.41 -4.69 -40.78
C ARG A 517 18.87 -4.24 -42.17
N ALA A 518 18.16 -4.65 -43.22
CA ALA A 518 18.46 -4.26 -44.60
C ALA A 518 18.40 -2.74 -44.80
N ASP A 519 17.45 -2.08 -44.13
CA ASP A 519 17.30 -0.61 -44.11
C ASP A 519 18.34 0.10 -43.21
N GLY A 520 19.33 -0.63 -42.65
CA GLY A 520 20.36 -0.08 -41.77
C GLY A 520 19.84 0.40 -40.41
N ARG A 521 18.65 -0.05 -39.99
CA ARG A 521 18.06 0.37 -38.71
C ARG A 521 18.56 -0.50 -37.57
N THR A 522 18.92 0.15 -36.47
CA THR A 522 19.40 -0.54 -35.26
C THR A 522 18.26 -1.10 -34.42
N ARG A 523 17.10 -0.43 -34.40
CA ARG A 523 15.91 -0.84 -33.63
C ARG A 523 14.85 -1.44 -34.54
N VAL A 524 14.10 -2.42 -34.03
CA VAL A 524 12.94 -2.99 -34.72
C VAL A 524 11.85 -1.93 -34.90
N PHE A 525 11.73 -0.99 -33.96
CA PHE A 525 10.77 0.13 -34.03
C PHE A 525 11.48 1.50 -34.00
N PRO A 526 12.11 1.91 -35.12
CA PRO A 526 12.97 3.10 -35.15
C PRO A 526 12.19 4.43 -34.97
N HIS A 527 10.89 4.44 -35.29
CA HIS A 527 10.01 5.61 -35.20
C HIS A 527 9.54 5.92 -33.76
N LEU A 528 9.84 5.07 -32.78
CA LEU A 528 9.51 5.36 -31.39
C LEU A 528 10.55 6.32 -30.78
N GLU A 529 10.03 7.38 -30.15
CA GLU A 529 10.82 8.40 -29.47
C GLU A 529 10.75 8.23 -27.96
N ARG A 530 11.86 8.52 -27.28
CA ARG A 530 11.93 8.48 -25.82
C ARG A 530 11.13 9.65 -25.25
N ASP A 531 10.31 9.38 -24.24
CA ASP A 531 9.61 10.43 -23.51
C ASP A 531 10.56 11.21 -22.58
N ALA A 532 10.04 12.21 -21.87
CA ALA A 532 10.80 13.00 -20.90
C ALA A 532 11.43 12.17 -19.75
N ARG A 533 11.08 10.88 -19.61
CA ARG A 533 11.65 9.94 -18.64
C ARG A 533 12.66 8.99 -19.29
N GLY A 534 12.98 9.19 -20.58
CA GLY A 534 13.86 8.33 -21.35
C GLY A 534 13.21 7.02 -21.81
N ARG A 535 11.87 6.89 -21.78
CA ARG A 535 11.14 5.64 -22.02
C ARG A 535 10.44 5.64 -23.38
N LEU A 536 10.43 4.52 -24.10
CA LEU A 536 9.79 4.36 -25.41
C LEU A 536 8.33 3.89 -25.32
N GLY A 537 7.98 3.13 -24.27
CA GLY A 537 6.66 2.51 -24.16
C GLY A 537 5.51 3.48 -23.84
N GLY A 538 5.80 4.69 -23.35
CA GLY A 538 4.79 5.62 -22.84
C GLY A 538 3.74 6.01 -23.89
N ALA A 539 4.16 6.32 -25.11
CA ALA A 539 3.27 6.69 -26.21
C ALA A 539 2.40 5.50 -26.67
N VAL A 540 3.00 4.32 -26.79
CA VAL A 540 2.32 3.07 -27.18
C VAL A 540 1.24 2.71 -26.15
N SER A 541 1.54 2.81 -24.84
CA SER A 541 0.56 2.55 -23.78
C SER A 541 -0.68 3.44 -23.87
N LYS A 542 -0.48 4.75 -24.12
CA LYS A 542 -1.56 5.73 -24.24
C LYS A 542 -2.40 5.42 -25.48
N TRP A 543 -1.73 5.22 -26.60
CA TRP A 543 -2.38 4.89 -27.88
C TRP A 543 -3.19 3.60 -27.77
N PHE A 544 -2.64 2.52 -27.20
CA PHE A 544 -3.35 1.24 -27.07
C PHE A 544 -4.58 1.33 -26.15
N THR A 545 -4.51 2.19 -25.12
CA THR A 545 -5.67 2.47 -24.27
C THR A 545 -6.76 3.20 -25.04
N GLU A 546 -6.39 4.20 -25.82
CA GLU A 546 -7.33 4.97 -26.65
C GLU A 546 -7.93 4.11 -27.78
N TYR A 547 -7.11 3.27 -28.41
CA TYR A 547 -7.55 2.31 -29.41
C TYR A 547 -8.68 1.43 -28.86
N ARG A 548 -8.45 0.78 -27.72
CA ARG A 548 -9.45 -0.07 -27.05
C ARG A 548 -10.72 0.69 -26.67
N ARG A 549 -10.63 1.98 -26.32
CA ARG A 549 -11.83 2.82 -26.09
C ARG A 549 -12.64 3.01 -27.36
N ARG A 550 -11.99 3.32 -28.49
CA ARG A 550 -12.66 3.56 -29.77
C ARG A 550 -13.35 2.33 -30.34
N ILE A 551 -12.78 1.14 -30.11
CA ILE A 551 -13.38 -0.13 -30.54
C ILE A 551 -14.33 -0.74 -29.49
N GLY A 552 -14.62 -0.04 -28.38
CA GLY A 552 -15.52 -0.54 -27.33
C GLY A 552 -14.97 -1.68 -26.46
N ALA A 553 -13.67 -2.01 -26.56
CA ALA A 553 -13.00 -3.09 -25.82
C ALA A 553 -12.26 -2.60 -24.55
N TYR A 554 -12.54 -1.39 -24.07
CA TYR A 554 -11.86 -0.81 -22.90
C TYR A 554 -12.50 -1.24 -21.58
N GLU A 555 -11.68 -1.80 -20.70
CA GLU A 555 -12.06 -2.09 -19.33
C GLU A 555 -11.09 -1.42 -18.34
N LYS A 556 -11.64 -0.84 -17.26
CA LYS A 556 -10.91 0.00 -16.28
C LYS A 556 -9.69 -0.69 -15.64
N HIS A 557 -9.69 -2.03 -15.57
CA HIS A 557 -8.65 -2.83 -14.92
C HIS A 557 -7.83 -3.70 -15.89
N LYS A 558 -8.00 -3.50 -17.20
CA LYS A 558 -7.18 -4.15 -18.24
C LYS A 558 -6.37 -3.09 -18.97
N ASP A 559 -5.05 -3.22 -18.93
CA ASP A 559 -4.08 -2.36 -19.61
C ASP A 559 -3.10 -3.20 -20.44
N ALA A 560 -2.10 -2.57 -21.08
CA ALA A 560 -1.11 -3.31 -21.87
C ALA A 560 -0.41 -4.41 -21.04
N HIS A 561 -0.19 -4.20 -19.74
CA HIS A 561 0.45 -5.19 -18.87
C HIS A 561 -0.46 -6.41 -18.60
N SER A 562 -1.76 -6.28 -18.83
CA SER A 562 -2.73 -7.38 -18.69
C SER A 562 -2.53 -8.46 -19.75
N LEU A 563 -1.89 -8.12 -20.89
CA LEU A 563 -1.45 -9.10 -21.90
C LEU A 563 -0.40 -10.08 -21.34
N ARG A 564 0.44 -9.62 -20.42
CA ARG A 564 1.41 -10.50 -19.74
C ARG A 564 0.78 -11.36 -18.65
N HIS A 565 -0.24 -10.84 -17.96
CA HIS A 565 -1.01 -11.64 -17.00
C HIS A 565 -1.78 -12.76 -17.71
N PHE A 566 -2.25 -12.48 -18.94
CA PHE A 566 -2.80 -13.51 -19.81
C PHE A 566 -1.77 -14.61 -20.07
N PHE A 567 -0.57 -14.26 -20.54
CA PHE A 567 0.50 -15.23 -20.77
C PHE A 567 0.76 -16.13 -19.55
N ASP A 568 0.89 -15.52 -18.37
CA ASP A 568 1.11 -16.23 -17.10
C ASP A 568 -0.03 -17.20 -16.78
N THR A 569 -1.27 -16.70 -16.79
CA THR A 569 -2.46 -17.49 -16.46
C THR A 569 -2.66 -18.63 -17.46
N HIS A 570 -2.58 -18.32 -18.75
CA HIS A 570 -2.87 -19.25 -19.83
C HIS A 570 -1.87 -20.42 -19.91
N LEU A 571 -0.59 -20.18 -19.61
CA LEU A 571 0.41 -21.24 -19.54
C LEU A 571 0.26 -22.11 -18.28
N HIS A 572 -0.08 -21.52 -17.14
CA HIS A 572 -0.38 -22.29 -15.93
C HIS A 572 -1.63 -23.16 -16.10
N ASP A 573 -2.69 -22.64 -16.74
CA ASP A 573 -3.91 -23.38 -17.06
C ASP A 573 -3.66 -24.55 -18.05
N ARG A 574 -2.49 -24.58 -18.70
CA ARG A 574 -2.03 -25.66 -19.60
C ARG A 574 -0.87 -26.45 -19.02
N ASP A 575 -0.78 -26.49 -17.69
CA ASP A 575 0.17 -27.29 -16.91
C ASP A 575 1.64 -27.06 -17.30
N VAL A 576 2.00 -25.85 -17.74
CA VAL A 576 3.41 -25.47 -17.90
C VAL A 576 4.00 -25.23 -16.52
N PRO A 577 5.12 -25.89 -16.15
CA PRO A 577 5.70 -25.73 -14.83
C PRO A 577 6.06 -24.28 -14.50
N THR A 578 5.72 -23.83 -13.28
CA THR A 578 5.92 -22.44 -12.82
C THR A 578 7.35 -21.94 -12.98
N VAL A 579 8.36 -22.81 -12.82
CA VAL A 579 9.78 -22.45 -13.05
C VAL A 579 10.02 -22.02 -14.50
N ARG A 580 9.42 -22.70 -15.49
CA ARG A 580 9.55 -22.35 -16.90
C ARG A 580 8.76 -21.09 -17.23
N VAL A 581 7.55 -20.93 -16.68
CA VAL A 581 6.78 -19.69 -16.85
C VAL A 581 7.55 -18.51 -16.27
N ALA A 582 8.13 -18.65 -15.07
CA ALA A 582 8.97 -17.63 -14.45
C ALA A 582 10.20 -17.27 -15.31
N GLU A 583 10.88 -18.28 -15.88
CA GLU A 583 12.00 -18.10 -16.81
C GLU A 583 11.59 -17.31 -18.06
N LEU A 584 10.49 -17.69 -18.73
CA LEU A 584 9.94 -16.98 -19.90
C LEU A 584 9.48 -15.55 -19.58
N MET A 585 9.00 -15.30 -18.37
CA MET A 585 8.55 -13.98 -17.94
C MET A 585 9.66 -13.08 -17.39
N GLY A 586 10.83 -13.63 -17.06
CA GLY A 586 11.91 -12.92 -16.37
C GLY A 586 11.53 -12.57 -14.93
N HIS A 587 11.02 -13.56 -14.20
CA HIS A 587 10.72 -13.51 -12.77
C HIS A 587 11.75 -14.35 -12.00
N ALA A 588 12.03 -13.97 -10.75
CA ALA A 588 12.82 -14.82 -9.87
C ALA A 588 12.06 -16.13 -9.59
N SER A 589 12.74 -17.27 -9.71
CA SER A 589 12.15 -18.58 -9.45
C SER A 589 11.64 -18.67 -8.00
N PRO A 590 10.42 -19.21 -7.76
CA PRO A 590 9.93 -19.41 -6.41
C PRO A 590 10.78 -20.45 -5.66
N GLY A 591 11.29 -20.08 -4.48
CA GLY A 591 12.07 -20.94 -3.58
C GLY A 591 13.59 -20.84 -3.75
N GLU A 592 14.31 -20.54 -2.67
CA GLU A 592 15.78 -20.46 -2.63
C GLU A 592 16.48 -21.75 -3.11
N THR A 593 15.80 -22.89 -2.96
CA THR A 593 16.32 -24.22 -3.34
C THR A 593 16.15 -24.51 -4.84
N ALA A 594 15.07 -24.05 -5.49
CA ALA A 594 14.84 -24.30 -6.92
C ALA A 594 15.79 -23.48 -7.81
N GLY A 595 16.12 -22.25 -7.39
CA GLY A 595 17.08 -21.39 -8.11
C GLY A 595 18.53 -21.89 -8.04
N ARG A 596 18.92 -22.64 -7.00
CA ARG A 596 20.29 -23.16 -6.83
C ARG A 596 20.62 -24.38 -7.71
N TYR A 597 19.62 -25.18 -8.09
CA TYR A 597 19.82 -26.43 -8.85
C TYR A 597 19.32 -26.37 -10.31
N TYR A 598 18.48 -25.41 -10.66
CA TYR A 598 17.95 -25.26 -12.01
C TYR A 598 18.88 -24.42 -12.90
N LYS A 599 19.59 -25.05 -13.83
CA LYS A 599 20.51 -24.39 -14.79
C LYS A 599 19.81 -23.79 -16.03
N GLY A 600 18.52 -23.49 -15.94
CA GLY A 600 17.69 -23.08 -17.10
C GLY A 600 17.11 -24.28 -17.86
N ALA A 601 15.98 -24.08 -18.54
CA ALA A 601 15.44 -25.09 -19.43
C ALA A 601 16.25 -25.17 -20.72
N LYS A 602 16.33 -26.37 -21.31
CA LYS A 602 16.76 -26.50 -22.71
C LYS A 602 15.84 -25.67 -23.60
N LEU A 603 16.39 -25.00 -24.61
CA LEU A 603 15.66 -24.07 -25.47
C LEU A 603 14.42 -24.71 -26.12
N GLN A 604 14.51 -26.00 -26.48
CA GLN A 604 13.40 -26.79 -27.02
C GLN A 604 12.22 -26.86 -26.04
N ARG A 605 12.46 -27.00 -24.74
CA ARG A 605 11.39 -27.02 -23.73
C ARG A 605 10.75 -25.65 -23.52
N LEU A 606 11.51 -24.57 -23.70
CA LEU A 606 10.98 -23.21 -23.70
C LEU A 606 10.10 -22.99 -24.94
N ARG A 607 10.51 -23.50 -26.10
CA ARG A 607 9.72 -23.46 -27.33
C ARG A 607 8.42 -24.24 -27.16
N GLU A 608 8.48 -25.49 -26.69
CA GLU A 608 7.30 -26.32 -26.39
C GLU A 608 6.32 -25.59 -25.45
N ALA A 609 6.84 -24.93 -24.42
CA ALA A 609 6.02 -24.16 -23.49
C ALA A 609 5.36 -22.95 -24.15
N ILE A 610 6.12 -22.19 -24.95
CA ILE A 610 5.60 -21.03 -25.68
C ILE A 610 4.52 -21.44 -26.67
N GLU A 611 4.71 -22.52 -27.43
CA GLU A 611 3.72 -23.01 -28.40
C GLU A 611 2.41 -23.50 -27.75
N ARG A 612 2.34 -23.63 -26.42
CA ARG A 612 1.06 -23.84 -25.72
C ARG A 612 0.19 -22.57 -25.64
N LEU A 613 0.69 -21.41 -26.04
CA LEU A 613 -0.10 -20.16 -26.13
C LEU A 613 -1.00 -20.19 -27.37
N ASP A 614 -2.12 -20.87 -27.24
CA ASP A 614 -3.15 -20.90 -28.26
C ASP A 614 -4.51 -20.55 -27.68
N PHE A 615 -5.04 -19.42 -28.14
CA PHE A 615 -6.37 -18.91 -27.83
C PHE A 615 -7.26 -18.82 -29.08
N GLY A 616 -6.94 -19.58 -30.14
CA GLY A 616 -7.79 -19.78 -31.31
C GLY A 616 -7.90 -18.56 -32.22
N LEU A 617 -6.78 -17.94 -32.57
CA LEU A 617 -6.76 -16.93 -33.63
C LEU A 617 -6.95 -17.56 -35.01
N LEU A 618 -7.76 -16.91 -35.84
CA LEU A 618 -7.96 -17.29 -37.23
C LEU A 618 -7.01 -16.50 -38.12
N PHE A 619 -6.57 -17.13 -39.21
CA PHE A 619 -5.61 -16.53 -40.15
C PHE A 619 -6.13 -16.66 -41.57
N GLU A 620 -5.82 -15.66 -42.39
CA GLU A 620 -6.09 -15.64 -43.82
C GLU A 620 -4.82 -15.20 -44.57
N GLU A 621 -4.65 -15.69 -45.79
CA GLU A 621 -3.58 -15.25 -46.68
C GLU A 621 -4.14 -14.22 -47.67
N ARG A 622 -3.47 -13.07 -47.78
CA ARG A 622 -3.80 -12.00 -48.73
C ARG A 622 -2.51 -11.48 -49.34
N ASP A 623 -2.47 -11.36 -50.66
CA ASP A 623 -1.30 -10.86 -51.41
C ASP A 623 0.02 -11.56 -51.03
N GLY A 624 -0.03 -12.88 -50.80
CA GLY A 624 1.14 -13.70 -50.43
C GLY A 624 1.63 -13.48 -48.99
N ALA A 625 0.85 -12.82 -48.13
CA ALA A 625 1.17 -12.59 -46.73
C ALA A 625 0.05 -13.08 -45.81
N TRP A 626 0.43 -13.64 -44.66
CA TRP A 626 -0.53 -14.03 -43.63
C TRP A 626 -0.98 -12.84 -42.78
N HIS A 627 -2.27 -12.83 -42.50
CA HIS A 627 -2.98 -11.85 -41.68
C HIS A 627 -3.88 -12.55 -40.67
N ILE A 628 -4.23 -11.85 -39.58
CA ILE A 628 -5.30 -12.30 -38.70
C ILE A 628 -6.62 -12.06 -39.44
N ALA A 629 -7.47 -13.08 -39.49
CA ALA A 629 -8.77 -13.02 -40.13
C ALA A 629 -9.80 -12.31 -39.23
N ARG A 630 -10.84 -11.73 -39.85
CA ARG A 630 -11.99 -11.21 -39.10
C ARG A 630 -12.82 -12.39 -38.59
N GLU A 631 -13.28 -12.30 -37.35
CA GLU A 631 -14.31 -13.20 -36.84
C GLU A 631 -15.61 -12.84 -37.59
N GLN A 632 -16.12 -13.75 -38.43
CA GLN A 632 -17.47 -13.58 -38.97
C GLN A 632 -18.45 -13.63 -37.78
N PRO A 633 -19.44 -12.73 -37.69
CA PRO A 633 -20.51 -12.94 -36.73
C PRO A 633 -21.12 -14.33 -37.00
N PRO A 634 -21.51 -15.09 -35.96
CA PRO A 634 -22.26 -16.31 -36.17
C PRO A 634 -23.46 -15.98 -37.06
N ASP A 635 -23.73 -16.79 -38.09
CA ASP A 635 -24.90 -16.65 -38.95
C ASP A 635 -26.14 -16.52 -38.05
N ASP A 636 -26.73 -15.31 -38.00
CA ASP A 636 -27.97 -15.02 -37.30
C ASP A 636 -29.15 -15.64 -38.07
N ALA A 637 -29.23 -16.97 -38.04
CA ALA A 637 -30.42 -17.71 -38.44
C ALA A 637 -31.54 -17.64 -37.38
N ASP A 638 -31.34 -16.92 -36.26
CA ASP A 638 -32.29 -16.88 -35.13
C ASP A 638 -32.56 -15.46 -34.60
N SER A 639 -32.66 -14.47 -35.50
CA SER A 639 -32.95 -13.07 -35.18
C SER A 639 -34.45 -12.75 -35.03
N ARG A 640 -35.32 -13.76 -34.88
CA ARG A 640 -36.73 -13.55 -34.53
C ARG A 640 -36.93 -13.84 -33.05
N GLU A 641 -36.78 -12.81 -32.22
CA GLU A 641 -37.40 -12.60 -30.90
C GLU A 641 -36.47 -11.90 -29.90
N ARG A 642 -36.19 -10.61 -30.10
CA ARG A 642 -35.97 -9.68 -28.97
C ARG A 642 -36.56 -8.30 -29.29
N PRO A 643 -37.46 -7.76 -28.45
CA PRO A 643 -38.04 -6.45 -28.68
C PRO A 643 -37.03 -5.34 -28.37
N ALA A 644 -36.96 -4.37 -29.26
CA ALA A 644 -36.18 -3.16 -29.13
C ALA A 644 -36.69 -2.30 -27.97
N HIS A 645 -35.83 -1.99 -26.99
CA HIS A 645 -36.09 -0.90 -26.06
C HIS A 645 -34.85 -0.05 -25.80
N CYS A 646 -35.03 1.25 -26.08
CA CYS A 646 -34.35 2.44 -25.56
C CYS A 646 -32.89 2.70 -25.99
N LEU A 647 -32.77 3.30 -27.17
CA LEU A 647 -31.80 4.37 -27.43
C LEU A 647 -32.23 5.62 -26.66
N ILE A 648 -31.40 6.11 -25.74
CA ILE A 648 -31.55 7.45 -25.14
C ILE A 648 -30.59 8.39 -25.88
N GLU A 649 -31.18 9.37 -26.54
CA GLU A 649 -30.53 10.48 -27.22
C GLU A 649 -29.67 11.33 -26.27
N ARG A 650 -28.55 11.84 -26.77
CA ARG A 650 -27.72 12.87 -26.10
C ARG A 650 -28.12 14.25 -26.64
N PRO A 651 -28.29 15.29 -25.81
CA PRO A 651 -28.38 16.65 -26.30
C PRO A 651 -26.99 17.25 -26.55
N MET A 652 -26.98 18.26 -27.43
CA MET A 652 -25.85 18.95 -28.07
C MET A 652 -24.82 19.57 -27.12
#